data_AF-A0A7J8HKK3-F1
#
_entry.id   AF-A0A7J8HKK3-F1
#
_cell.length_a   1.000
_cell.length_b   1.000
_cell.length_c   1.000
_cell.angle_alpha   90.00
_cell.angle_beta   90.00
_cell.angle_gamma   90.00
#
_symmetry.space_group_name_H-M   'P 1'
#
loop_
_entity.id
_entity.type
_entity.pdbx_description
1 polymer ?
#
loop_
_entity_poly.entity_id
_entity_poly.type
_entity_poly.pdbx_seq_one_letter_code
_entity_poly.pdbx_strand_id
1 'polypeptide(L)'
;MDIDSVSCEKSISQVDVDSGIENMEVDENERKEKRNLSDKELSSGSEEQALQLNPKEVFSDFKDLIGQILMEVLMMSTQTRDENPFASLTATSQPIAVAARSPDRNLTLNTGSNPGTSPMFCTVGSFGASSLSSLGASGGASTSDSYSDHFAIETCKETDMLNYLIECFDRVGIEGKKAPKMCSQPGVSQFLSNIRSQCISHTALVLQGSLTQPRSMQQPSFLVPYMLCRNLPYGFIQELVITTHQDEEVFKQIFIPILQGLALAAKECSLDSDYFKYLLMALGELCETKFGKTHPVCNLVASLPLWLPKSLSPGSGRELQRLSYLGAFFSFSVFTEDDAKVVEKYFSGPAITLKNTHVVSQSLQHYLELGRKELFKILHSILLNGETREAALGYMAAVVNANMKKAQMQTDDRLVSTDGFMLNFLWVLQQLSTKIKLETVDPSYIFHPKCRITLPTDETRVNTTMEDVNDWLMELYGDQPPFSEPKFPTECFFLTLHAHHLSILPSCRRYIRRLWAIRELNRTVEDLKNNESQWKDSPLLLLRILDPAYPDVTLPFGSDVPKAFAALPEFYVEDVAEFLFFIVQYSPQVLYEPCTQGIVMFLVVMLCNQNYIQNPYLVAKLVEVMFMTNPAVQPQTQKFFEMIENHPLSTKLLVPSWMKFYKDVEHTGATCEFYDKFTIRYHISTIFKSLWQNIAHHGSFMEEFNSGKQFVPYINMLINDTTFLLDESLESLKQIHEVQEEMKNKEQWEQLPQAQQQARPSQLAQLPISPWPRKPWTCSTFSRSRSRSHSSDRNLDPN
;
A
#
# COMPACT_ATOMS: atom_id res chain seq x y z
N MET A 1 27.28 -19.48 28.00
CA MET A 1 26.33 -20.51 28.44
C MET A 1 25.68 -19.96 29.67
N ASP A 2 24.38 -19.66 29.57
CA ASP A 2 23.38 -19.56 30.64
C ASP A 2 22.12 -19.06 29.94
N ILE A 3 21.23 -20.02 29.64
CA ILE A 3 19.95 -19.80 28.98
C ILE A 3 18.90 -20.11 30.05
N ASP A 4 18.23 -19.07 30.54
CA ASP A 4 17.03 -19.24 31.35
C ASP A 4 15.87 -19.69 30.45
N SER A 5 15.51 -20.96 30.62
CA SER A 5 14.34 -21.61 30.08
C SER A 5 13.11 -21.26 30.93
N VAL A 6 12.10 -20.63 30.33
CA VAL A 6 10.75 -20.60 30.90
C VAL A 6 9.87 -21.54 30.08
N SER A 7 9.66 -22.71 30.65
CA SER A 7 8.76 -23.78 30.24
C SER A 7 7.30 -23.40 30.53
N CYS A 8 6.38 -23.73 29.63
CA CYS A 8 4.97 -23.87 29.99
C CYS A 8 4.44 -25.14 29.31
N GLU A 9 4.29 -26.20 30.11
CA GLU A 9 3.75 -27.50 29.70
C GLU A 9 2.23 -27.56 29.83
N LYS A 10 1.63 -28.11 28.77
CA LYS A 10 0.44 -28.96 28.64
C LYS A 10 -0.54 -29.14 29.82
N SER A 11 -1.82 -29.08 29.45
CA SER A 11 -2.87 -29.93 30.03
C SER A 11 -3.83 -30.36 28.91
N ILE A 12 -3.70 -31.59 28.42
CA ILE A 12 -4.69 -32.26 27.56
C ILE A 12 -5.16 -33.48 28.35
N SER A 13 -6.44 -33.47 28.73
CA SER A 13 -7.13 -34.61 29.33
C SER A 13 -7.70 -35.51 28.23
N GLN A 14 -7.34 -36.79 28.29
CA GLN A 14 -7.94 -37.90 27.54
C GLN A 14 -9.42 -38.09 27.90
N VAL A 15 -10.25 -38.41 26.90
CA VAL A 15 -11.43 -39.27 27.07
C VAL A 15 -11.52 -40.17 25.83
N ASP A 16 -11.28 -41.46 26.04
CA ASP A 16 -11.65 -42.56 25.14
C ASP A 16 -13.12 -42.95 25.40
N VAL A 17 -13.91 -43.15 24.34
CA VAL A 17 -14.96 -44.21 24.28
C VAL A 17 -15.21 -44.59 22.81
N ASP A 18 -14.96 -45.87 22.49
CA ASP A 18 -15.35 -46.61 21.28
C ASP A 18 -16.87 -46.66 21.06
N SER A 19 -17.32 -46.68 19.79
CA SER A 19 -18.14 -47.79 19.20
C SER A 19 -18.76 -47.45 17.83
N GLY A 20 -18.34 -48.22 16.81
CA GLY A 20 -19.21 -48.99 15.88
C GLY A 20 -19.98 -48.30 14.73
N ILE A 21 -19.63 -48.67 13.48
CA ILE A 21 -20.51 -49.32 12.44
C ILE A 21 -21.76 -48.53 11.98
N GLU A 22 -22.17 -48.32 10.72
CA GLU A 22 -21.86 -48.83 9.36
C GLU A 22 -22.59 -47.90 8.35
N ASN A 23 -22.15 -47.93 7.09
CA ASN A 23 -22.83 -47.64 5.81
C ASN A 23 -24.27 -47.09 5.78
N MET A 24 -24.55 -46.07 4.95
CA MET A 24 -25.25 -46.24 3.65
C MET A 24 -25.71 -44.91 3.03
N GLU A 25 -25.93 -45.03 1.72
CA GLU A 25 -26.35 -44.06 0.72
C GLU A 25 -27.72 -43.38 0.97
N VAL A 26 -27.84 -42.22 0.31
CA VAL A 26 -29.02 -41.57 -0.31
C VAL A 26 -30.42 -42.11 0.03
N ASP A 27 -31.29 -41.26 0.61
CA ASP A 27 -32.58 -40.95 -0.02
C ASP A 27 -33.30 -39.74 0.62
N GLU A 28 -33.89 -38.92 -0.25
CA GLU A 28 -34.90 -37.91 0.09
C GLU A 28 -36.22 -38.60 0.45
N ASN A 29 -36.82 -38.26 1.60
CA ASN A 29 -38.21 -37.80 1.68
C ASN A 29 -38.74 -37.56 3.11
N GLU A 30 -39.64 -36.58 3.18
CA GLU A 30 -40.74 -36.39 4.13
C GLU A 30 -40.45 -36.37 5.65
N ARG A 31 -40.65 -35.20 6.27
CA ARG A 31 -41.40 -35.11 7.54
C ARG A 31 -42.41 -33.96 7.54
N LYS A 32 -43.67 -34.36 7.39
CA LYS A 32 -44.85 -33.68 7.95
C LYS A 32 -44.73 -33.70 9.48
N GLU A 33 -44.88 -32.56 10.14
CA GLU A 33 -45.39 -32.54 11.51
C GLU A 33 -46.47 -31.47 11.67
N LYS A 34 -47.63 -31.98 12.09
CA LYS A 34 -48.86 -31.26 12.41
C LYS A 34 -48.62 -30.38 13.64
N ARG A 35 -49.02 -29.10 13.59
CA ARG A 35 -49.39 -28.35 14.78
C ARG A 35 -50.90 -28.12 14.76
N ASN A 36 -51.56 -28.64 15.79
CA ASN A 36 -52.97 -28.46 16.06
C ASN A 36 -53.26 -27.03 16.54
N LEU A 37 -54.48 -26.60 16.23
CA LEU A 37 -55.09 -25.33 16.58
C LEU A 37 -55.30 -25.16 18.10
N SER A 38 -55.32 -23.89 18.51
CA SER A 38 -56.27 -23.39 19.50
C SER A 38 -56.60 -21.94 19.20
N ASP A 39 -57.88 -21.68 19.00
CA ASP A 39 -58.52 -20.40 18.70
C ASP A 39 -58.39 -19.39 19.84
N LYS A 40 -58.26 -18.10 19.47
CA LYS A 40 -59.01 -17.01 20.12
C LYS A 40 -59.08 -15.76 19.24
N GLU A 41 -60.31 -15.35 19.00
CA GLU A 41 -60.77 -14.20 18.23
C GLU A 41 -60.22 -12.86 18.72
N LEU A 42 -60.01 -11.90 17.80
CA LEU A 42 -60.37 -10.50 18.03
C LEU A 42 -60.67 -9.75 16.72
N SER A 43 -61.94 -9.36 16.60
CA SER A 43 -62.52 -8.17 15.95
C SER A 43 -62.05 -7.76 14.55
N SER A 44 -62.94 -7.98 13.59
CA SER A 44 -63.12 -7.15 12.40
C SER A 44 -63.40 -5.69 12.78
N GLY A 45 -62.92 -4.76 11.97
CA GLY A 45 -63.21 -3.34 12.12
C GLY A 45 -62.41 -2.46 11.18
N SER A 46 -62.99 -2.20 10.01
CA SER A 46 -62.80 -0.98 9.20
C SER A 46 -61.50 -0.86 8.39
N GLU A 47 -61.52 -1.35 7.15
CA GLU A 47 -60.82 -0.70 6.02
C GLU A 47 -61.27 -1.26 4.65
N GLU A 48 -62.56 -1.60 4.52
CA GLU A 48 -63.12 -2.21 3.30
C GLU A 48 -63.96 -1.24 2.45
N GLN A 49 -63.67 0.07 2.52
CA GLN A 49 -64.37 1.09 1.73
C GLN A 49 -63.41 2.12 1.15
N ALA A 50 -62.49 1.69 0.29
CA ALA A 50 -61.78 2.60 -0.63
C ALA A 50 -61.13 1.92 -1.85
N LEU A 51 -61.62 0.77 -2.35
CA LEU A 51 -61.09 0.16 -3.58
C LEU A 51 -62.23 -0.40 -4.45
N GLN A 52 -63.18 0.46 -4.81
CA GLN A 52 -64.01 0.27 -6.01
C GLN A 52 -63.83 1.49 -6.91
N LEU A 53 -62.74 1.48 -7.68
CA LEU A 53 -62.56 2.33 -8.85
C LEU A 53 -62.04 1.43 -10.00
N ASN A 54 -62.87 1.33 -11.03
CA ASN A 54 -62.70 0.74 -12.37
C ASN A 54 -61.37 0.02 -12.73
N PRO A 55 -61.41 -1.26 -13.15
CA PRO A 55 -60.26 -1.97 -13.73
C PRO A 55 -60.15 -1.78 -15.25
N LYS A 56 -60.35 -0.56 -15.75
CA LYS A 56 -60.16 -0.25 -17.18
C LYS A 56 -59.43 1.08 -17.29
N GLU A 57 -58.32 1.02 -18.02
CA GLU A 57 -57.35 2.06 -18.35
C GLU A 57 -56.07 2.04 -17.50
N VAL A 58 -54.94 2.02 -18.23
CA VAL A 58 -53.53 1.99 -17.78
C VAL A 58 -52.93 0.62 -17.49
N PHE A 59 -52.94 -0.26 -18.49
CA PHE A 59 -51.74 -1.04 -18.82
C PHE A 59 -51.52 -0.90 -20.33
N SER A 60 -50.65 0.02 -20.73
CA SER A 60 -49.96 -0.07 -22.01
C SER A 60 -49.19 -1.38 -22.04
N ASP A 61 -49.13 -2.01 -23.22
CA ASP A 61 -48.62 -3.36 -23.45
C ASP A 61 -47.29 -3.57 -22.70
N PHE A 62 -47.10 -4.69 -21.99
CA PHE A 62 -45.88 -4.91 -21.19
C PHE A 62 -44.58 -4.86 -22.02
N LYS A 63 -44.72 -5.00 -23.36
CA LYS A 63 -43.65 -4.75 -24.33
C LYS A 63 -43.18 -3.29 -24.38
N ASP A 64 -44.08 -2.32 -24.16
CA ASP A 64 -43.79 -0.89 -24.21
C ASP A 64 -42.91 -0.45 -23.04
N LEU A 65 -43.14 -1.02 -21.84
CA LEU A 65 -42.29 -0.74 -20.66
C LEU A 65 -40.88 -1.38 -20.78
N ILE A 66 -40.79 -2.53 -21.46
CA ILE A 66 -39.50 -3.16 -21.79
C ILE A 66 -38.73 -2.31 -22.80
N GLY A 67 -39.42 -1.74 -23.80
CA GLY A 67 -38.84 -0.78 -24.74
C GLY A 67 -38.40 0.53 -24.08
N GLN A 68 -39.05 0.93 -22.98
CA GLN A 68 -38.75 2.15 -22.25
C GLN A 68 -37.38 2.10 -21.56
N ILE A 69 -36.98 0.98 -20.95
CA ILE A 69 -35.66 0.83 -20.32
C ILE A 69 -34.55 0.99 -21.36
N LEU A 70 -34.69 0.34 -22.53
CA LEU A 70 -33.74 0.47 -23.63
C LEU A 70 -33.69 1.92 -24.17
N MET A 71 -34.85 2.58 -24.32
CA MET A 71 -34.92 3.95 -24.79
C MET A 71 -34.27 4.92 -23.80
N GLU A 72 -34.48 4.75 -22.49
CA GLU A 72 -33.86 5.57 -21.45
C GLU A 72 -32.32 5.40 -21.45
N VAL A 73 -31.83 4.16 -21.57
CA VAL A 73 -30.39 3.88 -21.71
C VAL A 73 -29.79 4.52 -22.98
N LEU A 74 -30.49 4.44 -24.12
CA LEU A 74 -30.07 5.07 -25.38
C LEU A 74 -30.13 6.60 -25.34
N MET A 75 -31.06 7.18 -24.60
CA MET A 75 -31.15 8.63 -24.41
C MET A 75 -30.00 9.14 -23.53
N MET A 76 -29.58 8.37 -22.53
CA MET A 76 -28.40 8.67 -21.72
C MET A 76 -27.08 8.60 -22.50
N SER A 77 -27.01 7.81 -23.58
CA SER A 77 -25.83 7.80 -24.46
C SER A 77 -25.78 9.02 -25.40
N THR A 78 -26.94 9.57 -25.77
CA THR A 78 -27.08 10.60 -26.83
C THR A 78 -27.30 12.04 -26.34
N GLN A 79 -27.87 12.28 -25.16
CA GLN A 79 -28.22 13.63 -24.68
C GLN A 79 -27.38 14.14 -23.49
N THR A 80 -27.30 15.47 -23.36
CA THR A 80 -26.77 16.17 -22.18
C THR A 80 -27.84 16.20 -21.08
N ARG A 81 -27.42 16.22 -19.80
CA ARG A 81 -28.25 16.01 -18.58
C ARG A 81 -29.55 16.84 -18.48
N ASP A 82 -29.69 17.91 -19.27
CA ASP A 82 -30.74 18.92 -19.11
C ASP A 82 -32.02 18.65 -19.93
N GLU A 83 -32.04 17.66 -20.83
CA GLU A 83 -33.22 17.33 -21.64
C GLU A 83 -33.73 15.88 -21.47
N ASN A 84 -33.74 15.32 -20.25
CA ASN A 84 -34.38 14.03 -20.02
C ASN A 84 -35.88 14.21 -19.67
N PRO A 85 -36.84 13.89 -20.57
CA PRO A 85 -38.27 14.06 -20.31
C PRO A 85 -38.85 13.11 -19.24
N PHE A 86 -38.04 12.17 -18.72
CA PHE A 86 -38.45 11.18 -17.70
C PHE A 86 -37.78 11.40 -16.32
N ALA A 87 -37.10 12.53 -16.09
CA ALA A 87 -36.42 12.85 -14.82
C ALA A 87 -37.33 12.80 -13.58
N SER A 88 -38.65 12.88 -13.74
CA SER A 88 -39.63 12.74 -12.66
C SER A 88 -39.73 11.32 -12.08
N LEU A 89 -39.30 10.28 -12.80
CA LEU A 89 -39.32 8.88 -12.32
C LEU A 89 -38.06 8.49 -11.53
N THR A 90 -36.96 9.24 -11.67
CA THR A 90 -35.69 9.02 -10.95
C THR A 90 -35.55 9.89 -9.69
N ALA A 91 -36.52 10.78 -9.41
CA ALA A 91 -36.43 11.78 -8.35
C ALA A 91 -36.59 11.27 -6.89
N THR A 92 -36.82 9.97 -6.67
CA THR A 92 -37.08 9.41 -5.32
C THR A 92 -35.84 8.88 -4.58
N SER A 93 -34.66 8.84 -5.20
CA SER A 93 -33.43 8.37 -4.56
C SER A 93 -32.24 9.29 -4.85
N GLN A 94 -31.42 9.57 -3.83
CA GLN A 94 -30.17 10.30 -4.02
C GLN A 94 -29.22 9.48 -4.92
N PRO A 95 -28.53 10.11 -5.88
CA PRO A 95 -27.62 9.40 -6.77
C PRO A 95 -26.48 8.75 -5.99
N ILE A 96 -26.18 7.48 -6.30
CA ILE A 96 -25.12 6.66 -5.65
C ILE A 96 -23.76 7.40 -5.66
N ALA A 97 -23.47 8.18 -6.69
CA ALA A 97 -22.26 8.99 -6.82
C ALA A 97 -22.12 10.11 -5.75
N VAL A 98 -23.22 10.57 -5.14
CA VAL A 98 -23.19 11.58 -4.05
C VAL A 98 -23.10 10.90 -2.68
N ALA A 99 -23.69 9.71 -2.51
CA ALA A 99 -23.56 8.92 -1.28
C ALA A 99 -22.12 8.43 -1.04
N ALA A 100 -21.34 8.21 -2.11
CA ALA A 100 -19.91 7.89 -2.03
C ALA A 100 -19.02 9.08 -1.60
N ARG A 101 -19.56 10.31 -1.51
CA ARG A 101 -18.81 11.54 -1.21
C ARG A 101 -19.06 12.14 0.19
N SER A 102 -19.87 11.53 1.06
CA SER A 102 -20.15 12.10 2.40
C SER A 102 -19.23 11.53 3.48
N PRO A 103 -18.38 12.34 4.16
CA PRO A 103 -17.54 11.86 5.27
C PRO A 103 -18.25 11.88 6.64
N ASP A 104 -19.44 12.46 6.78
CA ASP A 104 -20.04 12.71 8.10
C ASP A 104 -21.49 12.22 8.18
N ARG A 105 -21.72 11.22 9.03
CA ARG A 105 -23.06 10.87 9.52
C ARG A 105 -23.14 11.07 11.03
N ASN A 106 -22.99 12.33 11.47
CA ASN A 106 -23.49 12.76 12.78
C ASN A 106 -24.95 13.19 12.61
N LEU A 107 -25.88 12.30 12.97
CA LEU A 107 -27.32 12.61 13.04
C LEU A 107 -27.59 13.45 14.29
N THR A 108 -27.99 14.71 14.09
CA THR A 108 -28.61 15.56 15.11
C THR A 108 -30.08 15.15 15.28
N LEU A 109 -30.43 14.67 16.48
CA LEU A 109 -31.80 14.38 16.89
C LEU A 109 -32.47 15.66 17.38
N ASN A 110 -33.57 16.05 16.72
CA ASN A 110 -34.44 17.13 17.17
C ASN A 110 -35.45 16.60 18.21
N THR A 111 -35.62 17.36 19.28
CA THR A 111 -36.35 17.02 20.51
C THR A 111 -37.87 17.12 20.37
N GLY A 112 -38.62 16.18 20.95
CA GLY A 112 -40.08 16.20 21.10
C GLY A 112 -40.59 15.26 22.20
N SER A 113 -40.75 15.85 23.39
CA SER A 113 -41.30 15.42 24.69
C SER A 113 -42.40 14.31 24.81
N ASN A 114 -42.11 13.33 25.70
CA ASN A 114 -42.89 12.80 26.86
C ASN A 114 -44.24 12.04 26.69
N PRO A 115 -44.71 11.24 27.70
CA PRO A 115 -44.11 10.04 28.31
C PRO A 115 -45.16 8.90 28.57
N GLY A 116 -44.74 7.67 28.91
CA GLY A 116 -45.63 6.78 29.70
C GLY A 116 -45.53 5.27 29.48
N THR A 117 -45.18 4.58 30.57
CA THR A 117 -45.49 3.17 30.91
C THR A 117 -44.71 2.04 30.21
N SER A 118 -43.74 1.49 30.95
CA SER A 118 -43.32 0.08 30.92
C SER A 118 -44.21 -0.72 31.91
N PRO A 119 -44.32 -2.09 31.87
CA PRO A 119 -43.19 -2.99 32.18
C PRO A 119 -43.09 -4.36 31.42
N MET A 120 -41.83 -4.81 31.34
CA MET A 120 -41.19 -6.15 31.27
C MET A 120 -42.00 -7.47 31.13
N PHE A 121 -41.54 -8.40 30.26
CA PHE A 121 -40.54 -9.43 30.61
C PHE A 121 -39.92 -10.16 29.37
N CYS A 122 -38.71 -10.67 29.58
CA CYS A 122 -37.61 -11.18 28.72
C CYS A 122 -37.94 -12.36 27.74
N THR A 123 -37.16 -12.68 26.69
CA THR A 123 -35.78 -13.27 26.73
C THR A 123 -35.09 -13.44 25.34
N VAL A 124 -33.74 -13.57 25.39
CA VAL A 124 -32.71 -14.07 24.39
C VAL A 124 -32.28 -13.06 23.31
N GLY A 125 -31.03 -12.61 23.12
CA GLY A 125 -29.70 -12.90 23.68
C GLY A 125 -28.64 -12.62 22.60
N SER A 126 -28.09 -11.41 22.53
CA SER A 126 -26.96 -11.05 21.64
C SER A 126 -26.04 -10.04 22.35
N PHE A 127 -24.79 -10.42 22.57
CA PHE A 127 -23.78 -9.62 23.25
C PHE A 127 -23.08 -8.69 22.25
N GLY A 128 -23.23 -7.38 22.46
CA GLY A 128 -22.42 -6.34 21.83
C GLY A 128 -21.16 -6.04 22.64
N ALA A 129 -20.05 -5.81 21.95
CA ALA A 129 -18.85 -5.20 22.53
C ALA A 129 -18.96 -3.67 22.38
N SER A 130 -18.95 -2.98 23.51
CA SER A 130 -18.99 -1.53 23.64
C SER A 130 -17.64 -0.90 23.28
N SER A 131 -17.67 0.02 22.32
CA SER A 131 -16.58 0.98 22.09
C SER A 131 -16.69 2.11 23.12
N LEU A 132 -15.63 2.33 23.89
CA LEU A 132 -15.49 3.49 24.78
C LEU A 132 -14.71 4.59 24.05
N SER A 133 -15.32 5.77 23.93
CA SER A 133 -14.71 7.00 23.44
C SER A 133 -14.16 7.87 24.58
N SER A 134 -12.93 8.35 24.35
CA SER A 134 -12.28 9.61 24.76
C SER A 134 -12.19 10.06 26.23
N LEU A 135 -10.95 10.31 26.68
CA LEU A 135 -10.60 11.55 27.39
C LEU A 135 -9.37 12.20 26.71
N GLY A 136 -9.43 13.52 26.54
CA GLY A 136 -8.65 14.28 25.56
C GLY A 136 -7.24 14.72 25.97
N ALA A 137 -6.47 15.04 24.93
CA ALA A 137 -5.39 16.03 24.96
C ALA A 137 -5.42 16.77 23.62
N SER A 138 -5.43 18.10 23.71
CA SER A 138 -5.67 19.08 22.66
C SER A 138 -4.50 19.30 21.71
N GLY A 139 -4.81 19.62 20.46
CA GLY A 139 -4.05 20.58 19.65
C GLY A 139 -3.17 19.98 18.56
N GLY A 140 -3.73 19.88 17.35
CA GLY A 140 -2.98 19.57 16.13
C GLY A 140 -3.95 19.14 15.04
N ALA A 141 -4.42 20.08 14.22
CA ALA A 141 -5.21 19.78 13.05
C ALA A 141 -4.37 18.96 12.07
N SER A 142 -4.51 17.63 12.11
CA SER A 142 -3.97 16.74 11.09
C SER A 142 -4.74 16.99 9.81
N THR A 143 -4.00 17.35 8.77
CA THR A 143 -4.42 17.27 7.37
C THR A 143 -5.18 15.97 7.16
N SER A 144 -6.48 16.08 6.83
CA SER A 144 -7.24 14.97 6.28
C SER A 144 -6.64 14.68 4.92
N ASP A 145 -5.65 13.79 4.88
CA ASP A 145 -5.08 13.33 3.63
C ASP A 145 -6.21 12.73 2.77
N SER A 146 -6.19 13.13 1.49
CA SER A 146 -7.14 12.84 0.43
C SER A 146 -7.16 11.36 0.01
N TYR A 147 -7.43 10.44 0.94
CA TYR A 147 -7.36 8.99 0.71
C TYR A 147 -8.69 8.32 0.32
N SER A 148 -9.77 9.08 0.11
CA SER A 148 -11.04 8.55 -0.39
C SER A 148 -11.05 8.20 -1.88
N ASP A 149 -10.02 8.55 -2.64
CA ASP A 149 -10.09 8.61 -4.10
C ASP A 149 -9.56 7.36 -4.86
N HIS A 150 -8.97 6.37 -4.18
CA HIS A 150 -8.31 5.24 -4.88
C HIS A 150 -9.27 4.37 -5.72
N PHE A 151 -10.56 4.33 -5.38
CA PHE A 151 -11.59 3.61 -6.15
C PHE A 151 -12.82 4.49 -6.39
N ALA A 152 -12.60 5.79 -6.62
CA ALA A 152 -13.69 6.70 -6.95
C ALA A 152 -14.38 6.26 -8.25
N ILE A 153 -15.72 6.22 -8.22
CA ILE A 153 -16.53 5.97 -9.42
C ILE A 153 -16.32 7.18 -10.34
N GLU A 154 -15.66 6.94 -11.47
CA GLU A 154 -15.47 7.93 -12.53
C GLU A 154 -16.85 8.44 -13.00
N THR A 155 -17.01 9.75 -13.17
CA THR A 155 -18.28 10.30 -13.68
C THR A 155 -18.25 10.34 -15.20
N CYS A 156 -18.77 9.30 -15.84
CA CYS A 156 -18.94 9.21 -17.29
C CYS A 156 -20.33 8.67 -17.67
N LYS A 157 -20.67 8.74 -18.96
CA LYS A 157 -21.97 8.28 -19.48
C LYS A 157 -22.23 6.81 -19.15
N GLU A 158 -21.20 5.97 -19.24
CA GLU A 158 -21.24 4.55 -18.91
C GLU A 158 -21.61 4.33 -17.44
N THR A 159 -20.99 5.07 -16.52
CA THR A 159 -21.32 4.97 -15.09
C THR A 159 -22.71 5.51 -14.77
N ASP A 160 -23.19 6.55 -15.45
CA ASP A 160 -24.56 7.04 -15.29
C ASP A 160 -25.58 5.97 -15.73
N MET A 161 -25.33 5.31 -16.88
CA MET A 161 -26.13 4.18 -17.36
C MET A 161 -26.09 2.99 -16.39
N LEU A 162 -24.90 2.64 -15.88
CA LEU A 162 -24.75 1.56 -14.89
C LEU A 162 -25.50 1.87 -13.59
N ASN A 163 -25.41 3.10 -13.07
CA ASN A 163 -26.16 3.53 -11.88
C ASN A 163 -27.67 3.33 -12.09
N TYR A 164 -28.20 3.80 -13.22
CA TYR A 164 -29.62 3.63 -13.54
C TYR A 164 -30.04 2.15 -13.61
N LEU A 165 -29.26 1.31 -14.29
CA LEU A 165 -29.55 -0.12 -14.44
C LEU A 165 -29.47 -0.88 -13.12
N ILE A 166 -28.45 -0.56 -12.30
CA ILE A 166 -28.27 -1.12 -10.96
C ILE A 166 -29.44 -0.73 -10.05
N GLU A 167 -29.86 0.53 -10.05
CA GLU A 167 -31.01 1.00 -9.29
C GLU A 167 -32.31 0.34 -9.75
N CYS A 168 -32.53 0.19 -11.06
CA CYS A 168 -33.70 -0.52 -11.59
C CYS A 168 -33.74 -1.97 -11.10
N PHE A 169 -32.60 -2.66 -11.14
CA PHE A 169 -32.48 -4.02 -10.66
C PHE A 169 -32.74 -4.14 -9.15
N ASP A 170 -32.25 -3.20 -8.35
CA ASP A 170 -32.49 -3.17 -6.90
C ASP A 170 -33.95 -2.88 -6.57
N ARG A 171 -34.59 -1.94 -7.29
CA ARG A 171 -36.02 -1.62 -7.14
C ARG A 171 -36.89 -2.87 -7.33
N VAL A 172 -36.59 -3.72 -8.31
CA VAL A 172 -37.29 -5.00 -8.49
C VAL A 172 -37.14 -5.90 -7.26
N GLY A 173 -35.92 -5.99 -6.70
CA GLY A 173 -35.67 -6.78 -5.49
C GLY A 173 -36.37 -6.23 -4.25
N ILE A 174 -36.43 -4.90 -4.10
CA ILE A 174 -37.14 -4.21 -3.02
C ILE A 174 -38.65 -4.46 -3.12
N GLU A 175 -39.21 -4.34 -4.31
CA GLU A 175 -40.65 -4.54 -4.54
C GLU A 175 -41.07 -5.99 -4.25
N GLY A 176 -40.24 -6.96 -4.65
CA GLY A 176 -40.43 -8.38 -4.32
C GLY A 176 -40.48 -8.65 -2.81
N LYS A 177 -39.71 -7.91 -2.01
CA LYS A 177 -39.72 -8.02 -0.53
C LYS A 177 -40.92 -7.32 0.11
N LYS A 178 -41.37 -6.19 -0.46
CA LYS A 178 -42.49 -5.41 0.06
C LYS A 178 -43.84 -6.11 -0.17
N ALA A 179 -44.04 -6.74 -1.33
CA ALA A 179 -45.31 -7.33 -1.71
C ALA A 179 -45.19 -8.79 -2.20
N PRO A 180 -44.68 -9.74 -1.37
CA PRO A 180 -44.33 -11.09 -1.82
C PRO A 180 -45.51 -11.89 -2.39
N LYS A 181 -46.73 -11.71 -1.85
CA LYS A 181 -47.93 -12.41 -2.32
C LYS A 181 -48.38 -11.95 -3.72
N MET A 182 -48.20 -10.67 -4.04
CA MET A 182 -48.52 -10.11 -5.35
C MET A 182 -47.43 -10.47 -6.37
N CYS A 183 -46.15 -10.38 -5.97
CA CYS A 183 -45.03 -10.74 -6.83
C CYS A 183 -44.93 -12.24 -7.12
N SER A 184 -45.54 -13.09 -6.28
CA SER A 184 -45.65 -14.53 -6.52
C SER A 184 -46.69 -14.91 -7.58
N GLN A 185 -47.54 -13.97 -8.01
CA GLN A 185 -48.48 -14.25 -9.10
C GLN A 185 -47.72 -14.49 -10.41
N PRO A 186 -48.08 -15.52 -11.21
CA PRO A 186 -47.28 -15.94 -12.37
C PRO A 186 -46.97 -14.81 -13.37
N GLY A 187 -47.96 -13.98 -13.69
CA GLY A 187 -47.78 -12.87 -14.64
C GLY A 187 -46.85 -11.77 -14.12
N VAL A 188 -46.96 -11.42 -12.83
CA VAL A 188 -46.11 -10.40 -12.20
C VAL A 188 -44.70 -10.93 -11.96
N SER A 189 -44.57 -12.17 -11.52
CA SER A 189 -43.27 -12.84 -11.32
C SER A 189 -42.48 -12.90 -12.63
N GLN A 190 -43.13 -13.33 -13.72
CA GLN A 190 -42.51 -13.39 -15.04
C GLN A 190 -42.12 -12.00 -15.55
N PHE A 191 -42.96 -10.99 -15.29
CA PHE A 191 -42.67 -9.60 -15.64
C PHE A 191 -41.46 -9.03 -14.88
N LEU A 192 -41.39 -9.22 -13.55
CA LEU A 192 -40.25 -8.80 -12.73
C LEU A 192 -38.96 -9.53 -13.13
N SER A 193 -39.06 -10.83 -13.45
CA SER A 193 -37.93 -11.61 -13.98
C SER A 193 -37.45 -11.08 -15.34
N ASN A 194 -38.37 -10.68 -16.23
CA ASN A 194 -38.01 -10.07 -17.51
C ASN A 194 -37.31 -8.72 -17.31
N ILE A 195 -37.77 -7.87 -16.38
CA ILE A 195 -37.09 -6.59 -16.07
C ILE A 195 -35.67 -6.86 -15.58
N ARG A 196 -35.47 -7.81 -14.65
CA ARG A 196 -34.12 -8.18 -14.17
C ARG A 196 -33.22 -8.62 -15.32
N SER A 197 -33.72 -9.53 -16.16
CA SER A 197 -32.99 -10.03 -17.32
C SER A 197 -32.61 -8.89 -18.29
N GLN A 198 -33.52 -7.95 -18.55
CA GLN A 198 -33.23 -6.78 -19.41
C GLN A 198 -32.20 -5.84 -18.79
N CYS A 199 -32.29 -5.56 -17.48
CA CYS A 199 -31.27 -4.75 -16.78
C CYS A 199 -29.88 -5.37 -16.93
N ILE A 200 -29.78 -6.69 -16.80
CA ILE A 200 -28.53 -7.44 -16.95
C ILE A 200 -28.04 -7.45 -18.42
N SER A 201 -28.93 -7.69 -19.38
CA SER A 201 -28.58 -7.64 -20.81
C SER A 201 -28.10 -6.26 -21.25
N HIS A 202 -28.75 -5.18 -20.81
CA HIS A 202 -28.29 -3.82 -21.09
C HIS A 202 -27.00 -3.49 -20.36
N THR A 203 -26.79 -3.99 -19.13
CA THR A 203 -25.51 -3.87 -18.43
C THR A 203 -24.39 -4.52 -19.25
N ALA A 204 -24.63 -5.71 -19.82
CA ALA A 204 -23.65 -6.37 -20.68
C ALA A 204 -23.30 -5.51 -21.92
N LEU A 205 -24.30 -4.90 -22.57
CA LEU A 205 -24.08 -3.98 -23.70
C LEU A 205 -23.29 -2.73 -23.33
N VAL A 206 -23.55 -2.14 -22.15
CA VAL A 206 -22.78 -1.00 -21.64
C VAL A 206 -21.33 -1.41 -21.39
N LEU A 207 -21.09 -2.56 -20.75
CA LEU A 207 -19.74 -3.05 -20.44
C LEU A 207 -18.95 -3.47 -21.68
N GLN A 208 -19.62 -3.92 -22.75
CA GLN A 208 -19.00 -4.17 -24.06
C GLN A 208 -18.63 -2.87 -24.80
N GLY A 209 -19.18 -1.73 -24.38
CA GLY A 209 -19.07 -0.46 -25.08
C GLY A 209 -19.86 -0.43 -26.40
N SER A 210 -20.88 -1.29 -26.56
CA SER A 210 -21.73 -1.31 -27.76
C SER A 210 -22.62 -0.07 -27.87
N LEU A 211 -22.94 0.55 -26.74
CA LEU A 211 -23.74 1.78 -26.66
C LEU A 211 -22.89 3.06 -26.65
N THR A 212 -21.58 2.92 -26.43
CA THR A 212 -20.60 4.02 -26.41
C THR A 212 -19.38 3.63 -27.26
N GLN A 213 -18.16 3.76 -26.73
CA GLN A 213 -16.96 3.28 -27.40
C GLN A 213 -16.45 2.02 -26.70
N PRO A 214 -16.00 1.00 -27.45
CA PRO A 214 -15.43 -0.21 -26.86
C PRO A 214 -14.16 0.14 -26.10
N ARG A 215 -14.14 -0.19 -24.80
CA ARG A 215 -12.97 0.01 -23.94
C ARG A 215 -11.92 -1.04 -24.24
N SER A 216 -10.63 -0.67 -24.15
CA SER A 216 -9.55 -1.64 -24.24
C SER A 216 -9.63 -2.67 -23.13
N MET A 217 -9.37 -3.93 -23.46
CA MET A 217 -9.29 -5.05 -22.51
C MET A 217 -8.23 -4.87 -21.42
N GLN A 218 -7.29 -3.93 -21.62
CA GLN A 218 -6.22 -3.62 -20.67
C GLN A 218 -6.63 -2.60 -19.60
N GLN A 219 -7.77 -1.91 -19.78
CA GLN A 219 -8.28 -0.97 -18.78
C GLN A 219 -9.20 -1.67 -17.80
N PRO A 220 -9.21 -1.28 -16.50
CA PRO A 220 -10.11 -1.86 -15.53
C PRO A 220 -11.57 -1.59 -15.89
N SER A 221 -12.43 -2.56 -15.62
CA SER A 221 -13.88 -2.40 -15.82
C SER A 221 -14.45 -1.33 -14.89
N PHE A 222 -15.42 -0.55 -15.39
CA PHE A 222 -16.19 0.38 -14.58
C PHE A 222 -16.97 -0.30 -13.45
N LEU A 223 -17.16 -1.62 -13.51
CA LEU A 223 -17.85 -2.38 -12.47
C LEU A 223 -16.98 -2.61 -11.22
N VAL A 224 -15.65 -2.55 -11.33
CA VAL A 224 -14.73 -2.84 -10.22
C VAL A 224 -14.95 -1.90 -9.03
N PRO A 225 -15.02 -0.55 -9.19
CA PRO A 225 -15.40 0.35 -8.10
C PRO A 225 -16.71 -0.02 -7.40
N TYR A 226 -17.75 -0.41 -8.14
CA TYR A 226 -19.04 -0.81 -7.55
C TYR A 226 -18.92 -2.09 -6.71
N MET A 227 -18.08 -3.05 -7.14
CA MET A 227 -17.80 -4.26 -6.37
C MET A 227 -17.04 -3.93 -5.07
N LEU A 228 -16.02 -3.06 -5.15
CA LEU A 228 -15.18 -2.70 -4.00
C LEU A 228 -15.94 -1.84 -2.97
N CYS A 229 -16.82 -0.95 -3.43
CA CYS A 229 -17.69 -0.15 -2.57
C CYS A 229 -18.94 -0.90 -2.06
N ARG A 230 -19.18 -2.15 -2.49
CA ARG A 230 -20.40 -2.92 -2.21
C ARG A 230 -21.70 -2.23 -2.60
N ASN A 231 -21.68 -1.55 -3.73
CA ASN A 231 -22.84 -0.85 -4.28
C ASN A 231 -23.70 -1.73 -5.20
N LEU A 232 -23.34 -3.01 -5.36
CA LEU A 232 -24.07 -3.94 -6.22
C LEU A 232 -25.17 -4.68 -5.44
N PRO A 233 -26.41 -4.74 -5.98
CA PRO A 233 -27.50 -5.50 -5.40
C PRO A 233 -27.20 -7.00 -5.37
N TYR A 234 -27.79 -7.69 -4.39
CA TYR A 234 -27.64 -9.13 -4.25
C TYR A 234 -28.08 -9.88 -5.52
N GLY A 235 -27.23 -10.80 -5.98
CA GLY A 235 -27.47 -11.62 -7.17
C GLY A 235 -27.20 -10.94 -8.51
N PHE A 236 -26.86 -9.64 -8.53
CA PHE A 236 -26.58 -8.91 -9.78
C PHE A 236 -25.43 -9.52 -10.58
N ILE A 237 -24.28 -9.75 -9.92
CA ILE A 237 -23.10 -10.37 -10.54
C ILE A 237 -23.39 -11.81 -10.96
N GLN A 238 -24.11 -12.57 -10.14
CA GLN A 238 -24.47 -13.96 -10.44
C GLN A 238 -25.33 -14.05 -11.70
N GLU A 239 -26.37 -13.22 -11.83
CA GLU A 239 -27.19 -13.15 -13.04
C GLU A 239 -26.41 -12.65 -14.26
N LEU A 240 -25.48 -11.70 -14.08
CA LEU A 240 -24.59 -11.24 -15.14
C LEU A 240 -23.70 -12.38 -15.68
N VAL A 241 -23.08 -13.17 -14.79
CA VAL A 241 -22.28 -14.34 -15.16
C VAL A 241 -23.14 -15.35 -15.93
N ILE A 242 -24.32 -15.69 -15.39
CA ILE A 242 -25.22 -16.70 -15.98
C ILE A 242 -25.70 -16.27 -17.38
N THR A 243 -26.03 -14.98 -17.55
CA THR A 243 -26.57 -14.45 -18.81
C THR A 243 -25.51 -14.38 -19.90
N THR A 244 -24.26 -14.02 -19.54
CA THR A 244 -23.18 -13.78 -20.51
C THR A 244 -22.37 -15.03 -20.83
N HIS A 245 -22.37 -16.06 -19.97
CA HIS A 245 -21.55 -17.27 -20.15
C HIS A 245 -21.88 -18.05 -21.44
N GLN A 246 -23.09 -17.93 -21.98
CA GLN A 246 -23.48 -18.61 -23.22
C GLN A 246 -22.69 -18.13 -24.45
N ASP A 247 -22.16 -16.91 -24.41
CA ASP A 247 -21.32 -16.33 -25.45
C ASP A 247 -19.91 -16.10 -24.88
N GLU A 248 -18.98 -16.97 -25.26
CA GLU A 248 -17.63 -17.00 -24.70
C GLU A 248 -16.85 -15.69 -24.94
N GLU A 249 -17.03 -15.06 -26.10
CA GLU A 249 -16.31 -13.84 -26.46
C GLU A 249 -16.86 -12.64 -25.68
N VAL A 250 -18.17 -12.55 -25.54
CA VAL A 250 -18.84 -11.57 -24.67
C VAL A 250 -18.42 -11.74 -23.21
N PHE A 251 -18.39 -12.98 -22.73
CA PHE A 251 -17.99 -13.31 -21.37
C PHE A 251 -16.56 -12.87 -21.08
N LYS A 252 -15.62 -13.19 -21.98
CA LYS A 252 -14.23 -12.73 -21.89
C LYS A 252 -14.14 -11.20 -21.89
N GLN A 253 -14.86 -10.53 -22.81
CA GLN A 253 -14.83 -9.08 -22.95
C GLN A 253 -15.28 -8.35 -21.68
N ILE A 254 -16.24 -8.91 -20.95
CA ILE A 254 -16.76 -8.31 -19.71
C ILE A 254 -15.88 -8.67 -18.50
N PHE A 255 -15.53 -9.95 -18.34
CA PHE A 255 -14.91 -10.43 -17.09
C PHE A 255 -13.38 -10.35 -17.05
N ILE A 256 -12.67 -10.38 -18.18
CA ILE A 256 -11.20 -10.17 -18.17
C ILE A 256 -10.85 -8.79 -17.60
N PRO A 257 -11.47 -7.67 -18.04
CA PRO A 257 -11.21 -6.35 -17.46
C PRO A 257 -11.58 -6.22 -15.98
N ILE A 258 -12.61 -6.96 -15.52
CA ILE A 258 -12.98 -7.02 -14.09
C ILE A 258 -11.86 -7.71 -13.30
N LEU A 259 -11.44 -8.91 -13.72
CA LEU A 259 -10.38 -9.68 -13.05
C LEU A 259 -9.05 -8.92 -13.04
N GLN A 260 -8.67 -8.31 -14.17
CA GLN A 260 -7.47 -7.48 -14.23
C GLN A 260 -7.57 -6.25 -13.31
N GLY A 261 -8.73 -5.58 -13.27
CA GLY A 261 -8.95 -4.46 -12.34
C GLY A 261 -8.84 -4.87 -10.88
N LEU A 262 -9.36 -6.04 -10.49
CA LEU A 262 -9.18 -6.59 -9.14
C LEU A 262 -7.70 -6.91 -8.85
N ALA A 263 -6.97 -7.49 -9.80
CA ALA A 263 -5.55 -7.77 -9.63
C ALA A 263 -4.68 -6.50 -9.53
N LEU A 264 -5.04 -5.44 -10.25
CA LEU A 264 -4.39 -4.12 -10.13
C LEU A 264 -4.68 -3.51 -8.76
N ALA A 265 -5.94 -3.49 -8.34
CA ALA A 265 -6.34 -3.05 -7.00
C ALA A 265 -5.61 -3.82 -5.89
N ALA A 266 -5.38 -5.13 -6.06
CA ALA A 266 -4.64 -5.95 -5.11
C ALA A 266 -3.20 -5.48 -4.89
N LYS A 267 -2.54 -4.97 -5.94
CA LYS A 267 -1.15 -4.51 -5.88
C LYS A 267 -0.99 -3.17 -5.16
N GLU A 268 -2.05 -2.37 -5.11
CA GLU A 268 -2.05 -1.05 -4.48
C GLU A 268 -2.64 -1.07 -3.06
N CYS A 269 -3.44 -2.09 -2.74
CA CYS A 269 -4.02 -2.31 -1.43
C CYS A 269 -2.97 -2.69 -0.38
N SER A 270 -3.18 -2.19 0.83
CA SER A 270 -2.39 -2.50 2.02
C SER A 270 -3.30 -3.06 3.13
N LEU A 271 -2.72 -3.85 4.05
CA LEU A 271 -3.45 -4.39 5.21
C LEU A 271 -3.81 -3.32 6.25
N ASP A 272 -3.32 -2.10 6.09
CA ASP A 272 -3.67 -0.95 6.92
C ASP A 272 -5.13 -0.48 6.77
N SER A 273 -5.79 -0.86 5.68
CA SER A 273 -7.14 -0.44 5.31
C SER A 273 -8.12 -1.63 5.28
N ASP A 274 -9.42 -1.38 5.35
CA ASP A 274 -10.42 -2.46 5.19
C ASP A 274 -10.63 -2.89 3.72
N TYR A 275 -10.03 -2.17 2.76
CA TYR A 275 -10.25 -2.40 1.33
C TYR A 275 -9.80 -3.78 0.85
N PHE A 276 -8.73 -4.35 1.42
CA PHE A 276 -8.27 -5.70 1.05
C PHE A 276 -9.37 -6.76 1.26
N LYS A 277 -10.25 -6.57 2.27
CA LYS A 277 -11.35 -7.49 2.56
C LYS A 277 -12.37 -7.48 1.45
N TYR A 278 -12.78 -6.29 1.01
CA TYR A 278 -13.77 -6.14 -0.06
C TYR A 278 -13.26 -6.69 -1.38
N LEU A 279 -11.98 -6.46 -1.66
CA LEU A 279 -11.32 -6.99 -2.83
C LEU A 279 -11.31 -8.53 -2.86
N LEU A 280 -10.88 -9.17 -1.76
CA LEU A 280 -10.85 -10.63 -1.66
C LEU A 280 -12.26 -11.23 -1.72
N MET A 281 -13.23 -10.60 -1.08
CA MET A 281 -14.62 -11.05 -1.13
C MET A 281 -15.24 -10.94 -2.53
N ALA A 282 -14.95 -9.84 -3.25
CA ALA A 282 -15.40 -9.66 -4.63
C ALA A 282 -14.85 -10.76 -5.56
N LEU A 283 -13.56 -11.10 -5.45
CA LEU A 283 -12.98 -12.21 -6.20
C LEU A 283 -13.55 -13.57 -5.74
N GLY A 284 -13.76 -13.75 -4.44
CA GLY A 284 -14.39 -14.94 -3.87
C GLY A 284 -15.79 -15.20 -4.43
N GLU A 285 -16.65 -14.18 -4.44
CA GLU A 285 -18.01 -14.26 -4.98
C GLU A 285 -18.02 -14.62 -6.48
N LEU A 286 -17.11 -14.01 -7.26
CA LEU A 286 -16.96 -14.33 -8.68
C LEU A 286 -16.56 -15.81 -8.88
N CYS A 287 -15.59 -16.31 -8.12
CA CYS A 287 -15.15 -17.71 -8.21
C CYS A 287 -16.18 -18.71 -7.68
N GLU A 288 -17.01 -18.33 -6.70
CA GLU A 288 -18.06 -19.19 -6.14
C GLU A 288 -19.28 -19.34 -7.06
N THR A 289 -19.47 -18.42 -8.00
CA THR A 289 -20.62 -18.43 -8.92
C THR A 289 -20.58 -19.66 -9.83
N LYS A 290 -21.66 -20.46 -9.80
CA LYS A 290 -21.81 -21.72 -10.53
C LYS A 290 -22.81 -21.61 -11.67
N PHE A 291 -22.51 -22.27 -12.78
CA PHE A 291 -23.46 -22.51 -13.85
C PHE A 291 -23.53 -24.02 -14.13
N GLY A 292 -24.60 -24.67 -13.67
CA GLY A 292 -24.69 -26.13 -13.70
C GLY A 292 -23.60 -26.78 -12.83
N LYS A 293 -22.65 -27.47 -13.46
CA LYS A 293 -21.51 -28.14 -12.79
C LYS A 293 -20.19 -27.36 -12.90
N THR A 294 -20.13 -26.30 -13.70
CA THR A 294 -18.92 -25.55 -13.99
C THR A 294 -18.88 -24.23 -13.22
N HIS A 295 -17.68 -23.71 -13.01
CA HIS A 295 -17.44 -22.38 -12.47
C HIS A 295 -16.85 -21.49 -13.58
N PRO A 296 -17.67 -20.74 -14.33
CA PRO A 296 -17.23 -20.00 -15.52
C PRO A 296 -16.08 -19.04 -15.25
N VAL A 297 -16.13 -18.31 -14.13
CA VAL A 297 -15.07 -17.37 -13.76
C VAL A 297 -13.78 -18.12 -13.40
N CYS A 298 -13.84 -19.25 -12.71
CA CYS A 298 -12.64 -20.04 -12.40
C CYS A 298 -11.93 -20.47 -13.69
N ASN A 299 -12.67 -20.92 -14.71
CA ASN A 299 -12.12 -21.25 -16.03
C ASN A 299 -11.43 -20.04 -16.68
N LEU A 300 -12.05 -18.86 -16.56
CA LEU A 300 -11.47 -17.63 -17.08
C LEU A 300 -10.20 -17.25 -16.33
N VAL A 301 -10.19 -17.31 -14.99
CA VAL A 301 -9.02 -17.03 -14.16
C VAL A 301 -7.85 -17.94 -14.52
N ALA A 302 -8.09 -19.24 -14.68
CA ALA A 302 -7.07 -20.21 -15.04
C ALA A 302 -6.55 -20.07 -16.49
N SER A 303 -7.34 -19.46 -17.40
CA SER A 303 -6.94 -19.20 -18.78
C SER A 303 -6.25 -17.83 -18.98
N LEU A 304 -6.16 -16.99 -17.93
CA LEU A 304 -5.45 -15.72 -18.03
C LEU A 304 -3.96 -15.93 -18.36
N PRO A 305 -3.35 -15.05 -19.20
CA PRO A 305 -1.94 -15.18 -19.58
C PRO A 305 -0.96 -15.19 -18.39
N LEU A 306 -1.35 -14.51 -17.31
CA LEU A 306 -0.57 -14.40 -16.08
C LEU A 306 -1.04 -15.37 -14.98
N TRP A 307 -1.78 -16.44 -15.31
CA TRP A 307 -2.09 -17.50 -14.34
C TRP A 307 -0.81 -18.12 -13.77
N LEU A 308 0.06 -18.58 -14.69
CA LEU A 308 1.37 -19.13 -14.37
C LEU A 308 2.43 -18.54 -15.31
N PRO A 309 3.06 -17.40 -14.95
CA PRO A 309 4.05 -16.74 -15.79
C PRO A 309 5.31 -17.60 -15.93
N LYS A 310 5.92 -17.59 -17.12
CA LYS A 310 7.24 -18.21 -17.33
C LYS A 310 8.31 -17.38 -16.64
N SER A 311 9.24 -18.03 -15.96
CA SER A 311 10.37 -17.37 -15.31
C SER A 311 11.24 -16.64 -16.36
N LEU A 312 11.54 -15.37 -16.09
CA LEU A 312 12.36 -14.51 -16.96
C LEU A 312 13.77 -14.30 -16.40
N SER A 313 13.95 -14.52 -15.09
CA SER A 313 15.23 -14.33 -14.39
C SER A 313 15.49 -15.48 -13.40
N PRO A 314 16.66 -15.54 -12.74
CA PRO A 314 16.93 -16.54 -11.72
C PRO A 314 16.08 -16.38 -10.45
N GLY A 315 15.33 -15.28 -10.32
CA GLY A 315 14.43 -15.00 -9.21
C GLY A 315 13.00 -15.50 -9.41
N SER A 316 12.86 -16.77 -9.80
CA SER A 316 11.58 -17.39 -10.16
C SER A 316 10.52 -17.28 -9.07
N GLY A 317 10.87 -17.41 -7.79
CA GLY A 317 9.93 -17.26 -6.68
C GLY A 317 9.40 -15.84 -6.54
N ARG A 318 10.27 -14.83 -6.67
CA ARG A 318 9.88 -13.41 -6.57
C ARG A 318 9.05 -12.98 -7.78
N GLU A 319 9.40 -13.46 -8.96
CA GLU A 319 8.63 -13.24 -10.19
C GLU A 319 7.25 -13.86 -10.11
N LEU A 320 7.15 -15.12 -9.68
CA LEU A 320 5.88 -15.80 -9.54
C LEU A 320 4.96 -15.06 -8.55
N GLN A 321 5.48 -14.60 -7.41
CA GLN A 321 4.71 -13.78 -6.46
C GLN A 321 4.18 -12.48 -7.11
N ARG A 322 5.00 -11.76 -7.88
CA ARG A 322 4.65 -10.42 -8.39
C ARG A 322 3.83 -10.43 -9.68
N LEU A 323 4.07 -11.42 -10.54
CA LEU A 323 3.52 -11.46 -11.89
C LEU A 323 2.29 -12.35 -11.98
N SER A 324 2.20 -13.42 -11.18
CA SER A 324 1.05 -14.31 -11.25
C SER A 324 -0.23 -13.63 -10.76
N TYR A 325 -1.36 -14.04 -11.33
CA TYR A 325 -2.66 -13.48 -11.00
C TYR A 325 -2.98 -13.63 -9.50
N LEU A 326 -2.86 -14.85 -8.96
CA LEU A 326 -3.09 -15.11 -7.53
C LEU A 326 -1.97 -14.54 -6.64
N GLY A 327 -0.78 -14.31 -7.21
CA GLY A 327 0.38 -13.77 -6.52
C GLY A 327 0.11 -12.47 -5.75
N ALA A 328 -0.60 -11.53 -6.37
CA ALA A 328 -0.96 -10.26 -5.76
C ALA A 328 -1.86 -10.44 -4.53
N PHE A 329 -2.85 -11.33 -4.59
CA PHE A 329 -3.79 -11.57 -3.49
C PHE A 329 -3.15 -12.31 -2.31
N PHE A 330 -2.25 -13.26 -2.57
CA PHE A 330 -1.50 -13.94 -1.51
C PHE A 330 -0.44 -13.04 -0.85
N SER A 331 -0.10 -11.89 -1.45
CA SER A 331 0.94 -10.97 -0.95
C SER A 331 0.49 -10.05 0.19
N PHE A 332 -0.79 -10.07 0.60
CA PHE A 332 -1.24 -9.29 1.76
C PHE A 332 -0.54 -9.72 3.05
N SER A 333 0.30 -8.85 3.60
CA SER A 333 1.29 -9.23 4.60
C SER A 333 1.52 -8.13 5.63
N VAL A 334 1.89 -8.53 6.84
CA VAL A 334 2.23 -7.62 7.96
C VAL A 334 3.74 -7.37 8.06
N PHE A 335 4.54 -8.02 7.20
CA PHE A 335 5.99 -7.85 7.20
C PHE A 335 6.37 -6.55 6.50
N THR A 336 7.31 -5.81 7.07
CA THR A 336 7.79 -4.51 6.54
C THR A 336 8.30 -4.57 5.10
N GLU A 337 8.81 -5.73 4.69
CA GLU A 337 9.39 -5.94 3.35
C GLU A 337 8.32 -6.08 2.26
N ASP A 338 7.09 -6.38 2.68
CA ASP A 338 5.92 -6.46 1.82
C ASP A 338 5.13 -5.15 1.88
N ASP A 339 4.91 -4.63 3.09
CA ASP A 339 4.08 -3.46 3.35
C ASP A 339 4.64 -2.60 4.49
N ALA A 340 5.37 -1.56 4.13
CA ALA A 340 5.94 -0.61 5.09
C ALA A 340 4.86 0.21 5.82
N LYS A 341 3.69 0.43 5.18
CA LYS A 341 2.61 1.28 5.72
C LYS A 341 2.01 0.69 6.99
N VAL A 342 1.94 -0.64 7.08
CA VAL A 342 1.50 -1.33 8.30
C VAL A 342 2.45 -1.00 9.47
N VAL A 343 3.75 -1.02 9.23
CA VAL A 343 4.73 -0.71 10.27
C VAL A 343 4.67 0.75 10.68
N GLU A 344 4.57 1.65 9.70
CA GLU A 344 4.43 3.08 9.96
C GLU A 344 3.15 3.39 10.74
N LYS A 345 2.01 2.78 10.41
CA LYS A 345 0.74 3.05 11.10
C LYS A 345 0.72 2.50 12.53
N TYR A 346 1.21 1.29 12.73
CA TYR A 346 1.01 0.56 13.98
C TYR A 346 2.23 0.59 14.93
N PHE A 347 3.43 0.88 14.42
CA PHE A 347 4.69 0.73 15.16
C PHE A 347 5.63 1.96 15.07
N SER A 348 5.23 3.10 14.50
CA SER A 348 6.09 4.31 14.43
C SER A 348 5.99 5.26 15.63
N GLY A 349 5.08 5.02 16.58
CA GLY A 349 4.80 5.92 17.69
C GLY A 349 5.92 5.99 18.74
N PRO A 350 6.12 7.16 19.41
CA PRO A 350 7.27 7.44 20.30
C PRO A 350 7.34 6.61 21.59
N ALA A 351 6.40 5.69 21.83
CA ALA A 351 6.48 4.70 22.91
C ALA A 351 5.64 3.46 22.54
N ILE A 352 6.25 2.51 21.82
CA ILE A 352 5.68 1.17 21.64
C ILE A 352 5.71 0.45 23.00
N THR A 353 4.66 0.60 23.79
CA THR A 353 4.54 -0.15 25.05
C THR A 353 4.23 -1.62 24.76
N LEU A 354 4.74 -2.53 25.58
CA LEU A 354 4.51 -3.98 25.41
C LEU A 354 3.02 -4.34 25.31
N LYS A 355 2.17 -3.61 26.06
CA LYS A 355 0.70 -3.79 26.03
C LYS A 355 0.10 -3.34 24.70
N ASN A 356 0.52 -2.18 24.17
CA ASN A 356 0.05 -1.69 22.88
C ASN A 356 0.47 -2.64 21.75
N THR A 357 1.70 -3.14 21.77
CA THR A 357 2.20 -4.14 20.81
C THR A 357 1.33 -5.39 20.78
N HIS A 358 0.91 -5.89 21.93
CA HIS A 358 0.07 -7.08 22.02
C HIS A 358 -1.31 -6.85 21.38
N VAL A 359 -1.97 -5.74 21.71
CA VAL A 359 -3.30 -5.40 21.15
C VAL A 359 -3.24 -5.21 19.63
N VAL A 360 -2.21 -4.48 19.15
CA VAL A 360 -1.95 -4.32 17.72
C VAL A 360 -1.73 -5.66 17.03
N SER A 361 -0.90 -6.52 17.63
CA SER A 361 -0.61 -7.85 17.09
C SER A 361 -1.87 -8.70 16.98
N GLN A 362 -2.74 -8.68 18.00
CA GLN A 362 -4.01 -9.41 17.98
C GLN A 362 -4.94 -8.90 16.87
N SER A 363 -5.02 -7.58 16.67
CA SER A 363 -5.81 -7.00 15.58
C SER A 363 -5.28 -7.40 14.20
N LEU A 364 -3.96 -7.34 13.99
CA LEU A 364 -3.33 -7.72 12.73
C LEU A 364 -3.47 -9.23 12.45
N GLN A 365 -3.39 -10.08 13.49
CA GLN A 365 -3.67 -11.51 13.37
C GLN A 365 -5.10 -11.77 12.90
N HIS A 366 -6.08 -11.05 13.46
CA HIS A 366 -7.47 -11.16 13.04
C HIS A 366 -7.66 -10.76 11.56
N TYR A 367 -7.05 -9.66 11.12
CA TYR A 367 -7.10 -9.24 9.71
C TYR A 367 -6.44 -10.25 8.76
N LEU A 368 -5.28 -10.79 9.14
CA LEU A 368 -4.64 -11.86 8.37
C LEU A 368 -5.52 -13.11 8.29
N GLU A 369 -6.15 -13.51 9.38
CA GLU A 369 -7.04 -14.67 9.40
C GLU A 369 -8.25 -14.48 8.48
N LEU A 370 -8.87 -13.29 8.48
CA LEU A 370 -9.95 -12.94 7.57
C LEU A 370 -9.50 -13.01 6.11
N GLY A 371 -8.37 -12.39 5.77
CA GLY A 371 -7.83 -12.43 4.40
C GLY A 371 -7.53 -13.86 3.94
N ARG A 372 -6.91 -14.66 4.82
CA ARG A 372 -6.59 -16.07 4.56
C ARG A 372 -7.84 -16.94 4.34
N LYS A 373 -8.92 -16.71 5.10
CA LYS A 373 -10.21 -17.40 4.90
C LYS A 373 -10.78 -17.13 3.50
N GLU A 374 -10.73 -15.89 3.02
CA GLU A 374 -11.18 -15.55 1.67
C GLU A 374 -10.24 -16.13 0.59
N LEU A 375 -8.92 -16.09 0.80
CA LEU A 375 -7.95 -16.75 -0.10
C LEU A 375 -8.20 -18.26 -0.21
N PHE A 376 -8.54 -18.91 0.90
CA PHE A 376 -8.93 -20.32 0.88
C PHE A 376 -10.18 -20.55 0.04
N LYS A 377 -11.24 -19.75 0.20
CA LYS A 377 -12.46 -19.87 -0.61
C LYS A 377 -12.16 -19.73 -2.10
N ILE A 378 -11.33 -18.75 -2.48
CA ILE A 378 -10.93 -18.53 -3.88
C ILE A 378 -10.22 -19.76 -4.44
N LEU A 379 -9.13 -20.22 -3.80
CA LEU A 379 -8.36 -21.36 -4.31
C LEU A 379 -9.18 -22.66 -4.28
N HIS A 380 -9.99 -22.86 -3.24
CA HIS A 380 -10.86 -24.01 -3.09
C HIS A 380 -11.92 -24.06 -4.20
N SER A 381 -12.55 -22.93 -4.55
CA SER A 381 -13.51 -22.86 -5.66
C SER A 381 -12.87 -23.22 -7.01
N ILE A 382 -11.62 -22.81 -7.24
CA ILE A 382 -10.87 -23.19 -8.44
C ILE A 382 -10.53 -24.70 -8.43
N LEU A 383 -10.23 -25.29 -7.28
CA LEU A 383 -9.94 -26.73 -7.14
C LEU A 383 -11.18 -27.63 -7.23
N LEU A 384 -12.32 -27.16 -6.74
CA LEU A 384 -13.59 -27.87 -6.81
C LEU A 384 -14.03 -28.07 -8.26
N ASN A 385 -13.82 -27.06 -9.10
CA ASN A 385 -14.13 -27.09 -10.51
C ASN A 385 -13.20 -28.06 -11.27
N GLY A 386 -13.78 -29.09 -11.88
CA GLY A 386 -13.03 -30.18 -12.51
C GLY A 386 -12.11 -29.73 -13.65
N GLU A 387 -12.53 -28.71 -14.40
CA GLU A 387 -11.77 -28.17 -15.54
C GLU A 387 -10.52 -27.39 -15.13
N THR A 388 -10.49 -26.83 -13.91
CA THR A 388 -9.39 -25.99 -13.42
C THR A 388 -8.55 -26.65 -12.34
N ARG A 389 -8.94 -27.83 -11.86
CA ARG A 389 -8.23 -28.56 -10.80
C ARG A 389 -6.77 -28.82 -11.13
N GLU A 390 -6.48 -29.29 -12.35
CA GLU A 390 -5.12 -29.56 -12.81
C GLU A 390 -4.28 -28.28 -12.88
N ALA A 391 -4.85 -27.17 -13.38
CA ALA A 391 -4.19 -25.88 -13.44
C ALA A 391 -3.88 -25.31 -12.05
N ALA A 392 -4.78 -25.50 -11.08
CA ALA A 392 -4.59 -25.13 -9.67
C ALA A 392 -3.52 -25.96 -8.97
N LEU A 393 -3.51 -27.27 -9.15
CA LEU A 393 -2.44 -28.13 -8.64
C LEU A 393 -1.08 -27.79 -9.27
N GLY A 394 -1.07 -27.49 -10.57
CA GLY A 394 0.12 -27.00 -11.28
C GLY A 394 0.63 -25.68 -10.71
N TYR A 395 -0.25 -24.72 -10.42
CA TYR A 395 0.11 -23.46 -9.77
C TYR A 395 0.68 -23.68 -8.37
N MET A 396 0.02 -24.50 -7.54
CA MET A 396 0.49 -24.83 -6.19
C MET A 396 1.88 -25.47 -6.20
N ALA A 397 2.12 -26.41 -7.12
CA ALA A 397 3.42 -27.03 -7.29
C ALA A 397 4.48 -26.05 -7.77
N ALA A 398 4.16 -25.16 -8.72
CA ALA A 398 5.07 -24.15 -9.19
C ALA A 398 5.49 -23.17 -8.08
N VAL A 399 4.57 -22.79 -7.19
CA VAL A 399 4.89 -21.98 -6.00
C VAL A 399 5.93 -22.67 -5.13
N VAL A 400 5.75 -23.96 -4.85
CA VAL A 400 6.69 -24.75 -4.03
C VAL A 400 8.04 -24.87 -4.74
N ASN A 401 8.06 -25.31 -5.99
CA ASN A 401 9.29 -25.55 -6.75
C ASN A 401 10.11 -24.26 -6.98
N ALA A 402 9.45 -23.13 -7.23
CA ALA A 402 10.13 -21.84 -7.40
C ALA A 402 10.78 -21.32 -6.10
N ASN A 403 10.37 -21.84 -4.94
CA ASN A 403 10.80 -21.39 -3.63
C ASN A 403 11.71 -22.35 -2.88
N MET A 404 12.19 -23.43 -3.50
CA MET A 404 13.08 -24.42 -2.85
C MET A 404 14.31 -23.76 -2.20
N LYS A 405 14.84 -22.68 -2.79
CA LYS A 405 15.99 -21.92 -2.26
C LYS A 405 15.73 -21.24 -0.90
N LYS A 406 14.47 -21.10 -0.44
CA LYS A 406 14.17 -20.59 0.92
C LYS A 406 14.69 -21.50 2.03
N ALA A 407 14.93 -22.79 1.74
CA ALA A 407 15.47 -23.73 2.72
C ALA A 407 16.95 -23.48 3.06
N GLN A 408 17.68 -22.77 2.19
CA GLN A 408 19.11 -22.53 2.33
C GLN A 408 19.45 -21.74 3.60
N MET A 409 20.67 -21.92 4.10
CA MET A 409 21.12 -21.19 5.30
C MET A 409 21.19 -19.69 5.02
N GLN A 410 21.71 -19.27 3.88
CA GLN A 410 21.74 -17.87 3.45
C GLN A 410 20.97 -17.74 2.14
N THR A 411 19.67 -17.44 2.25
CA THR A 411 18.82 -17.19 1.09
C THR A 411 18.96 -15.73 0.66
N ASP A 412 19.09 -15.50 -0.64
CA ASP A 412 18.90 -14.18 -1.23
C ASP A 412 17.40 -13.88 -1.41
N ASP A 413 16.89 -12.91 -0.65
CA ASP A 413 15.48 -12.50 -0.67
C ASP A 413 15.01 -11.98 -2.03
N ARG A 414 15.94 -11.60 -2.94
CA ARG A 414 15.59 -11.14 -4.29
C ARG A 414 15.14 -12.29 -5.19
N LEU A 415 15.55 -13.52 -4.88
CA LEU A 415 15.31 -14.69 -5.73
C LEU A 415 14.03 -15.44 -5.37
N VAL A 416 13.57 -15.30 -4.12
CA VAL A 416 12.48 -16.10 -3.55
C VAL A 416 11.25 -15.24 -3.25
N SER A 417 10.10 -15.88 -3.10
CA SER A 417 8.91 -15.23 -2.56
C SER A 417 9.13 -14.84 -1.10
N THR A 418 8.43 -13.80 -0.68
CA THR A 418 8.45 -13.26 0.69
C THR A 418 7.84 -14.21 1.71
N ASP A 419 8.19 -13.99 2.98
CA ASP A 419 7.69 -14.79 4.08
C ASP A 419 6.17 -14.59 4.28
N GLY A 420 5.66 -13.37 4.08
CA GLY A 420 4.22 -13.08 4.11
C GLY A 420 3.41 -13.91 3.11
N PHE A 421 3.85 -13.88 1.85
CA PHE A 421 3.25 -14.68 0.77
C PHE A 421 3.26 -16.18 1.08
N MET A 422 4.43 -16.71 1.48
CA MET A 422 4.60 -18.14 1.75
C MET A 422 3.78 -18.61 2.95
N LEU A 423 3.68 -17.80 4.02
CA LEU A 423 2.86 -18.13 5.19
C LEU A 423 1.36 -18.10 4.88
N ASN A 424 0.91 -17.17 4.04
CA ASN A 424 -0.49 -17.16 3.57
C ASN A 424 -0.81 -18.38 2.72
N PHE A 425 0.09 -18.71 1.78
CA PHE A 425 -0.04 -19.90 0.94
C PHE A 425 -0.07 -21.18 1.78
N LEU A 426 0.87 -21.33 2.73
CA LEU A 426 0.91 -22.44 3.67
C LEU A 426 -0.39 -22.58 4.46
N TRP A 427 -0.93 -21.47 4.98
CA TRP A 427 -2.18 -21.53 5.75
C TRP A 427 -3.35 -22.08 4.92
N VAL A 428 -3.46 -21.66 3.65
CA VAL A 428 -4.49 -22.17 2.74
C VAL A 428 -4.30 -23.66 2.47
N LEU A 429 -3.07 -24.10 2.22
CA LEU A 429 -2.75 -25.52 2.04
C LEU A 429 -3.04 -26.37 3.29
N GLN A 430 -2.80 -25.83 4.48
CA GLN A 430 -3.20 -26.46 5.74
C GLN A 430 -4.72 -26.64 5.81
N GLN A 431 -5.50 -25.61 5.47
CA GLN A 431 -6.96 -25.72 5.45
C GLN A 431 -7.46 -26.77 4.46
N LEU A 432 -6.89 -26.82 3.25
CA LEU A 432 -7.20 -27.86 2.26
C LEU A 432 -6.86 -29.27 2.78
N SER A 433 -5.80 -29.39 3.58
CA SER A 433 -5.33 -30.66 4.13
C SER A 433 -6.07 -31.13 5.38
N THR A 434 -6.84 -30.27 6.05
CA THR A 434 -7.54 -30.63 7.31
C THR A 434 -8.46 -31.84 7.18
N LYS A 435 -9.07 -32.05 6.00
CA LYS A 435 -10.00 -33.16 5.74
C LYS A 435 -9.32 -34.41 5.15
N ILE A 436 -8.02 -34.36 4.92
CA ILE A 436 -7.27 -35.48 4.34
C ILE A 436 -7.00 -36.52 5.41
N LYS A 437 -7.45 -37.75 5.17
CA LYS A 437 -7.12 -38.89 6.04
C LYS A 437 -5.80 -39.50 5.60
N LEU A 438 -4.93 -39.83 6.56
CA LEU A 438 -3.60 -40.39 6.28
C LEU A 438 -3.66 -41.69 5.47
N GLU A 439 -4.70 -42.51 5.67
CA GLU A 439 -4.93 -43.76 4.90
C GLU A 439 -5.13 -43.53 3.39
N THR A 440 -5.52 -42.32 2.98
CA THR A 440 -5.74 -41.97 1.56
C THR A 440 -4.49 -41.44 0.88
N VAL A 441 -3.44 -41.15 1.64
CA VAL A 441 -2.18 -40.60 1.13
C VAL A 441 -1.27 -41.74 0.72
N ASP A 442 -0.87 -41.75 -0.55
CA ASP A 442 0.10 -42.70 -1.07
C ASP A 442 1.52 -42.34 -0.56
N PRO A 443 2.16 -43.18 0.28
CA PRO A 443 3.50 -42.90 0.81
C PRO A 443 4.58 -42.82 -0.28
N SER A 444 4.37 -43.48 -1.42
CA SER A 444 5.33 -43.57 -2.52
C SER A 444 5.24 -42.41 -3.51
N TYR A 445 4.31 -41.46 -3.29
CA TYR A 445 4.05 -40.37 -4.24
C TYR A 445 5.27 -39.48 -4.54
N ILE A 446 6.17 -39.29 -3.58
CA ILE A 446 7.37 -38.47 -3.79
C ILE A 446 8.32 -39.07 -4.85
N PHE A 447 8.21 -40.38 -5.10
CA PHE A 447 8.97 -41.11 -6.12
C PHE A 447 8.13 -41.41 -7.37
N HIS A 448 6.89 -40.95 -7.42
CA HIS A 448 6.00 -41.17 -8.55
C HIS A 448 6.44 -40.31 -9.77
N PRO A 449 6.41 -40.82 -11.02
CA PRO A 449 6.82 -40.05 -12.20
C PRO A 449 6.02 -38.75 -12.42
N LYS A 450 4.73 -38.78 -12.09
CA LYS A 450 3.82 -37.62 -12.08
C LYS A 450 3.90 -36.76 -10.80
N CYS A 451 4.88 -36.97 -9.92
CA CYS A 451 5.06 -36.12 -8.75
C CYS A 451 5.34 -34.68 -9.21
N ARG A 452 4.58 -33.71 -8.68
CA ARG A 452 4.74 -32.32 -9.12
C ARG A 452 5.89 -31.59 -8.42
N ILE A 453 6.43 -32.17 -7.35
CA ILE A 453 7.50 -31.58 -6.57
C ILE A 453 8.83 -31.99 -7.19
N THR A 454 9.64 -31.01 -7.56
CA THR A 454 10.97 -31.26 -8.11
C THR A 454 11.96 -31.37 -6.96
N LEU A 455 12.40 -32.59 -6.66
CA LEU A 455 13.46 -32.83 -5.70
C LEU A 455 14.83 -32.44 -6.30
N PRO A 456 15.60 -31.53 -5.67
CA PRO A 456 16.96 -31.25 -6.09
C PRO A 456 17.84 -32.50 -6.02
N THR A 457 18.80 -32.60 -6.95
CA THR A 457 19.73 -33.74 -7.04
C THR A 457 20.77 -33.76 -5.92
N ASP A 458 20.95 -32.62 -5.24
CA ASP A 458 21.89 -32.39 -4.14
C ASP A 458 21.22 -32.47 -2.76
N GLU A 459 19.93 -32.83 -2.67
CA GLU A 459 19.26 -33.00 -1.39
C GLU A 459 19.78 -34.21 -0.61
N THR A 460 20.10 -33.97 0.67
CA THR A 460 20.54 -35.04 1.56
C THR A 460 19.37 -35.93 1.92
N ARG A 461 19.52 -37.25 1.72
CA ARG A 461 18.48 -38.23 2.06
C ARG A 461 18.59 -38.64 3.52
N VAL A 462 17.50 -39.21 4.05
CA VAL A 462 17.39 -39.54 5.48
C VAL A 462 18.44 -40.56 5.94
N ASN A 463 18.75 -41.59 5.14
CA ASN A 463 19.67 -42.66 5.52
C ASN A 463 20.26 -43.42 4.31
N THR A 464 20.57 -42.71 3.22
CA THR A 464 21.06 -43.36 2.00
C THR A 464 21.88 -42.38 1.17
N THR A 465 22.79 -42.90 0.36
CA THR A 465 23.59 -42.09 -0.56
C THR A 465 22.79 -41.81 -1.84
N MET A 466 23.21 -40.79 -2.61
CA MET A 466 22.57 -40.51 -3.90
C MET A 466 22.81 -41.61 -4.94
N GLU A 467 23.90 -42.38 -4.82
CA GLU A 467 24.18 -43.54 -5.68
C GLU A 467 23.17 -44.66 -5.42
N ASP A 468 23.00 -45.08 -4.17
CA ASP A 468 22.03 -46.10 -3.77
C ASP A 468 20.59 -45.73 -4.18
N VAL A 469 20.24 -44.44 -4.08
CA VAL A 469 18.92 -43.92 -4.48
C VAL A 469 18.71 -44.05 -5.97
N ASN A 470 19.72 -43.73 -6.78
CA ASN A 470 19.61 -43.83 -8.23
C ASN A 470 19.44 -45.28 -8.67
N ASP A 471 20.19 -46.20 -8.08
CA ASP A 471 20.07 -47.64 -8.35
C ASP A 471 18.67 -48.16 -7.97
N TRP A 472 18.18 -47.79 -6.79
CA TRP A 472 16.83 -48.15 -6.36
C TRP A 472 15.73 -47.53 -7.24
N LEU A 473 15.89 -46.29 -7.68
CA LEU A 473 14.95 -45.65 -8.61
C LEU A 473 14.92 -46.37 -9.96
N MET A 474 16.07 -46.81 -10.48
CA MET A 474 16.12 -47.61 -11.71
C MET A 474 15.37 -48.94 -11.57
N GLU A 475 15.48 -49.60 -10.41
CA GLU A 475 14.73 -50.81 -10.10
C GLU A 475 13.21 -50.53 -9.99
N LEU A 476 12.85 -49.44 -9.31
CA LEU A 476 11.46 -49.03 -9.08
C LEU A 476 10.71 -48.65 -10.36
N TYR A 477 11.41 -48.07 -11.35
CA TYR A 477 10.85 -47.72 -12.66
C TYR A 477 10.97 -48.84 -13.71
N GLY A 478 11.31 -50.06 -13.30
CA GLY A 478 11.39 -51.23 -14.16
C GLY A 478 10.04 -51.68 -14.75
N ASP A 479 9.96 -52.95 -15.20
CA ASP A 479 8.90 -53.43 -16.10
C ASP A 479 7.45 -53.30 -15.58
N GLN A 480 7.24 -53.22 -14.26
CA GLN A 480 5.93 -52.94 -13.64
C GLN A 480 6.06 -51.98 -12.46
N PRO A 481 5.93 -50.66 -12.69
CA PRO A 481 6.02 -49.69 -11.61
C PRO A 481 4.84 -49.85 -10.62
N PRO A 482 5.07 -49.83 -9.30
CA PRO A 482 4.04 -50.08 -8.27
C PRO A 482 3.10 -48.89 -8.05
N PHE A 483 3.01 -47.97 -9.02
CA PHE A 483 2.40 -46.67 -8.86
C PHE A 483 0.93 -46.66 -9.24
N SER A 484 0.11 -46.10 -8.36
CA SER A 484 -1.29 -45.76 -8.65
C SER A 484 -1.40 -44.30 -9.12
N GLU A 485 -2.46 -43.96 -9.88
CA GLU A 485 -2.65 -42.56 -10.28
C GLU A 485 -2.77 -41.64 -9.04
N PRO A 486 -1.97 -40.57 -8.97
CA PRO A 486 -2.01 -39.66 -7.83
C PRO A 486 -3.39 -39.02 -7.69
N LYS A 487 -3.94 -39.08 -6.47
CA LYS A 487 -5.19 -38.43 -6.13
C LYS A 487 -4.91 -37.09 -5.44
N PHE A 488 -5.87 -36.18 -5.53
CA PHE A 488 -5.81 -34.87 -4.87
C PHE A 488 -5.35 -34.92 -3.39
N PRO A 489 -5.86 -35.83 -2.52
CA PRO A 489 -5.42 -35.88 -1.13
C PRO A 489 -3.92 -36.14 -0.98
N THR A 490 -3.37 -37.04 -1.79
CA THR A 490 -1.92 -37.32 -1.81
C THR A 490 -1.13 -36.09 -2.27
N GLU A 491 -1.49 -35.50 -3.41
CA GLU A 491 -0.76 -34.36 -3.96
C GLU A 491 -0.80 -33.14 -3.00
N CYS A 492 -2.00 -32.82 -2.49
CA CYS A 492 -2.20 -31.72 -1.56
C CYS A 492 -1.42 -31.93 -0.26
N PHE A 493 -1.38 -33.16 0.27
CA PHE A 493 -0.62 -33.48 1.48
C PHE A 493 0.87 -33.21 1.30
N PHE A 494 1.49 -33.74 0.24
CA PHE A 494 2.93 -33.55 0.00
C PHE A 494 3.30 -32.11 -0.37
N LEU A 495 2.44 -31.40 -1.10
CA LEU A 495 2.62 -29.97 -1.37
C LEU A 495 2.57 -29.15 -0.07
N THR A 496 1.63 -29.48 0.82
CA THR A 496 1.50 -28.84 2.14
C THR A 496 2.73 -29.12 2.99
N LEU A 497 3.25 -30.34 2.98
CA LEU A 497 4.46 -30.72 3.72
C LEU A 497 5.69 -29.92 3.25
N HIS A 498 5.89 -29.78 1.94
CA HIS A 498 6.99 -28.97 1.41
C HIS A 498 6.78 -27.48 1.71
N ALA A 499 5.55 -26.97 1.60
CA ALA A 499 5.26 -25.58 1.98
C ALA A 499 5.57 -25.31 3.46
N HIS A 500 5.39 -26.27 4.38
CA HIS A 500 5.81 -26.12 5.78
C HIS A 500 7.32 -25.87 5.88
N HIS A 501 8.11 -26.71 5.19
CA HIS A 501 9.56 -26.61 5.17
C HIS A 501 10.04 -25.25 4.61
N LEU A 502 9.41 -24.76 3.54
CA LEU A 502 9.79 -23.52 2.85
C LEU A 502 9.28 -22.24 3.53
N SER A 503 8.30 -22.34 4.45
CA SER A 503 7.68 -21.15 5.06
C SER A 503 8.07 -20.98 6.54
N ILE A 504 7.87 -22.01 7.37
CA ILE A 504 7.99 -21.86 8.83
C ILE A 504 9.47 -21.72 9.25
N LEU A 505 10.31 -22.68 8.86
CA LEU A 505 11.71 -22.70 9.29
C LEU A 505 12.50 -21.46 8.81
N PRO A 506 12.38 -21.03 7.54
CA PRO A 506 13.04 -19.80 7.09
C PRO A 506 12.57 -18.57 7.86
N SER A 507 11.26 -18.43 8.10
CA SER A 507 10.71 -17.33 8.89
C SER A 507 11.25 -17.32 10.33
N CYS A 508 11.29 -18.48 11.00
CA CYS A 508 11.86 -18.60 12.34
C CYS A 508 13.35 -18.26 12.39
N ARG A 509 14.14 -18.74 11.40
CA ARG A 509 15.57 -18.42 11.29
C ARG A 509 15.79 -16.92 11.10
N ARG A 510 14.99 -16.27 10.24
CA ARG A 510 15.01 -14.81 10.02
C ARG A 510 14.68 -14.05 11.30
N TYR A 511 13.63 -14.47 12.02
CA TYR A 511 13.25 -13.90 13.31
C TYR A 511 14.39 -13.98 14.33
N ILE A 512 14.99 -15.17 14.50
CA ILE A 512 16.12 -15.36 15.40
C ILE A 512 17.28 -14.46 15.00
N ARG A 513 17.67 -14.41 13.72
CA ARG A 513 18.76 -13.52 13.24
C ARG A 513 18.49 -12.05 13.56
N ARG A 514 17.26 -11.58 13.37
CA ARG A 514 16.87 -10.21 13.72
C ARG A 514 16.96 -9.96 15.23
N LEU A 515 16.56 -10.91 16.08
CA LEU A 515 16.75 -10.80 17.53
C LEU A 515 18.24 -10.70 17.91
N TRP A 516 19.10 -11.51 17.27
CA TRP A 516 20.55 -11.42 17.49
C TRP A 516 21.11 -10.08 17.05
N ALA A 517 20.73 -9.60 15.86
CA ALA A 517 21.16 -8.29 15.35
C ALA A 517 20.73 -7.14 16.29
N ILE A 518 19.50 -7.17 16.79
CA ILE A 518 19.01 -6.17 17.76
C ILE A 518 19.82 -6.21 19.06
N ARG A 519 20.11 -7.40 19.60
CA ARG A 519 20.93 -7.55 20.81
C ARG A 519 22.36 -7.04 20.58
N GLU A 520 22.95 -7.36 19.43
CA GLU A 520 24.32 -6.94 19.09
C GLU A 520 24.42 -5.44 18.86
N LEU A 521 23.44 -4.83 18.19
CA LEU A 521 23.35 -3.38 18.04
C LEU A 521 23.19 -2.69 19.40
N ASN A 522 22.33 -3.21 20.28
CA ASN A 522 22.18 -2.67 21.63
C ASN A 522 23.47 -2.80 22.45
N ARG A 523 24.19 -3.93 22.33
CA ARG A 523 25.51 -4.12 22.96
C ARG A 523 26.52 -3.12 22.43
N THR A 524 26.58 -2.93 21.11
CA THR A 524 27.46 -1.94 20.47
C THR A 524 27.15 -0.53 20.96
N VAL A 525 25.86 -0.18 21.09
CA VAL A 525 25.43 1.11 21.65
C VAL A 525 25.89 1.27 23.11
N GLU A 526 25.73 0.24 23.92
CA GLU A 526 26.16 0.26 25.32
C GLU A 526 27.69 0.33 25.47
N ASP A 527 28.43 -0.42 24.65
CA ASP A 527 29.89 -0.37 24.60
C ASP A 527 30.39 1.01 24.15
N LEU A 528 29.73 1.64 23.17
CA LEU A 528 30.03 3.01 22.75
C LEU A 528 29.77 4.01 23.88
N LYS A 529 28.66 3.89 24.60
CA LYS A 529 28.34 4.74 25.76
C LYS A 529 29.34 4.56 26.90
N ASN A 530 29.70 3.33 27.24
CA ASN A 530 30.67 3.07 28.31
C ASN A 530 32.07 3.59 27.98
N ASN A 531 32.43 3.65 26.69
CA ASN A 531 33.69 4.20 26.21
C ASN A 531 33.60 5.69 25.85
N GLU A 532 32.54 6.41 26.24
CA GLU A 532 32.33 7.83 25.91
C GLU A 532 33.58 8.70 26.17
N SER A 533 34.26 8.50 27.30
CA SER A 533 35.45 9.26 27.66
C SER A 533 36.61 9.12 26.67
N GLN A 534 36.64 8.06 25.85
CA GLN A 534 37.71 7.81 24.89
C GLN A 534 37.51 8.57 23.57
N TRP A 535 36.25 8.85 23.19
CA TRP A 535 35.93 9.44 21.88
C TRP A 535 35.24 10.80 21.95
N LYS A 536 34.66 11.20 23.09
CA LYS A 536 33.94 12.49 23.22
C LYS A 536 34.79 13.71 22.95
N ASP A 537 36.09 13.62 23.26
CA ASP A 537 37.04 14.74 23.12
C ASP A 537 37.75 14.71 21.75
N SER A 538 37.44 13.77 20.86
CA SER A 538 38.08 13.65 19.54
C SER A 538 37.96 14.92 18.69
N PRO A 539 36.78 15.57 18.56
CA PRO A 539 36.69 16.86 17.86
C PRO A 539 37.48 17.98 18.53
N LEU A 540 37.61 17.95 19.87
CA LEU A 540 38.37 18.94 20.63
C LEU A 540 39.88 18.73 20.48
N LEU A 541 40.34 17.49 20.33
CA LEU A 541 41.72 17.18 20.03
C LEU A 541 42.15 17.76 18.67
N LEU A 542 41.28 17.68 17.66
CA LEU A 542 41.53 18.31 16.36
C LEU A 542 41.72 19.82 16.50
N LEU A 543 40.91 20.49 17.33
CA LEU A 543 41.07 21.91 17.62
C LEU A 543 42.39 22.21 18.34
N ARG A 544 42.83 21.33 19.26
CA ARG A 544 44.11 21.49 19.97
C ARG A 544 45.33 21.25 19.07
N ILE A 545 45.22 20.38 18.06
CA ILE A 545 46.26 20.20 17.04
C ILE A 545 46.33 21.42 16.12
N LEU A 546 45.18 22.03 15.83
CA LEU A 546 45.08 23.25 15.04
C LEU A 546 45.65 24.46 15.81
N ASP A 547 45.35 24.61 17.09
CA ASP A 547 45.96 25.61 17.96
C ASP A 547 46.29 25.03 19.36
N PRO A 548 47.57 24.91 19.72
CA PRO A 548 47.99 24.48 21.06
C PRO A 548 47.50 25.37 22.20
N ALA A 549 47.09 26.62 21.94
CA ALA A 549 46.54 27.54 22.94
C ALA A 549 45.09 27.23 23.32
N TYR A 550 44.41 26.30 22.66
CA TYR A 550 43.04 25.88 23.01
C TYR A 550 42.95 25.40 24.48
N PRO A 551 42.00 25.90 25.30
CA PRO A 551 40.79 26.65 24.94
C PRO A 551 40.92 28.19 24.85
N ASP A 552 42.08 28.78 25.18
CA ASP A 552 42.34 30.23 25.16
C ASP A 552 42.77 30.71 23.76
N VAL A 553 41.94 30.40 22.76
CA VAL A 553 42.25 30.68 21.34
C VAL A 553 42.15 32.18 21.04
N THR A 554 43.18 32.76 20.40
CA THR A 554 43.11 34.11 19.84
C THR A 554 42.79 34.04 18.35
N LEU A 555 41.53 34.31 18.01
CA LEU A 555 41.01 34.26 16.63
C LEU A 555 40.88 35.67 16.03
N PRO A 556 41.10 35.86 14.72
CA PRO A 556 41.26 34.85 13.66
C PRO A 556 42.66 34.21 13.62
N PHE A 557 42.73 32.95 13.16
CA PHE A 557 44.02 32.29 12.96
C PHE A 557 44.83 32.95 11.83
N GLY A 558 46.16 32.82 11.90
CA GLY A 558 47.07 33.29 10.86
C GLY A 558 46.86 32.58 9.51
N SER A 559 47.45 33.10 8.43
CA SER A 559 47.37 32.46 7.10
C SER A 559 48.13 31.14 7.00
N ASP A 560 49.04 30.86 7.94
CA ASP A 560 49.92 29.70 7.90
C ASP A 560 49.29 28.52 8.68
N VAL A 561 48.89 27.48 7.95
CA VAL A 561 48.33 26.26 8.53
C VAL A 561 49.44 25.45 9.22
N PRO A 562 49.27 25.03 10.48
CA PRO A 562 50.23 24.17 11.15
C PRO A 562 50.47 22.89 10.35
N LYS A 563 51.75 22.56 10.10
CA LYS A 563 52.13 21.34 9.34
C LYS A 563 51.55 20.06 9.94
N ALA A 564 51.39 20.01 11.27
CA ALA A 564 50.80 18.88 11.96
C ALA A 564 49.32 18.69 11.59
N PHE A 565 48.54 19.77 11.52
CA PHE A 565 47.14 19.73 11.11
C PHE A 565 47.01 19.43 9.61
N ALA A 566 47.81 20.09 8.77
CA ALA A 566 47.80 19.89 7.32
C ALA A 566 48.18 18.46 6.87
N ALA A 567 48.89 17.71 7.72
CA ALA A 567 49.29 16.33 7.45
C ALA A 567 48.26 15.29 7.97
N LEU A 568 47.18 15.71 8.63
CA LEU A 568 46.15 14.80 9.11
C LEU A 568 45.36 14.19 7.94
N PRO A 569 44.91 12.92 8.05
CA PRO A 569 43.96 12.35 7.10
C PRO A 569 42.62 13.09 7.11
N GLU A 570 42.03 13.30 5.92
CA GLU A 570 40.76 14.03 5.77
C GLU A 570 39.58 13.35 6.50
N PHE A 571 39.59 12.02 6.58
CA PHE A 571 38.49 11.26 7.20
C PHE A 571 38.28 11.59 8.69
N TYR A 572 39.29 12.14 9.39
CA TYR A 572 39.13 12.61 10.77
C TYR A 572 38.10 13.73 10.92
N VAL A 573 37.89 14.53 9.87
CA VAL A 573 36.88 15.59 9.83
C VAL A 573 35.62 15.09 9.13
N GLU A 574 35.77 14.27 8.09
CA GLU A 574 34.65 13.71 7.32
C GLU A 574 33.72 12.85 8.18
N ASP A 575 34.28 11.91 8.96
CA ASP A 575 33.50 11.01 9.82
C ASP A 575 32.68 11.80 10.85
N VAL A 576 33.24 12.89 11.39
CA VAL A 576 32.54 13.79 12.32
C VAL A 576 31.39 14.49 11.60
N ALA A 577 31.61 15.01 10.38
CA ALA A 577 30.58 15.68 9.60
C ALA A 577 29.46 14.73 9.18
N GLU A 578 29.77 13.51 8.74
CA GLU A 578 28.80 12.50 8.34
C GLU A 578 27.96 12.00 9.52
N PHE A 579 28.60 11.75 10.66
CA PHE A 579 27.89 11.36 11.88
C PHE A 579 26.97 12.48 12.39
N LEU A 580 27.41 13.74 12.37
CA LEU A 580 26.56 14.88 12.73
C LEU A 580 25.39 15.05 11.75
N PHE A 581 25.62 14.88 10.45
CA PHE A 581 24.55 14.89 9.45
C PHE A 581 23.49 13.83 9.76
N PHE A 582 23.92 12.60 10.09
CA PHE A 582 23.03 11.52 10.50
C PHE A 582 22.23 11.88 11.76
N ILE A 583 22.89 12.41 12.81
CA ILE A 583 22.23 12.82 14.06
C ILE A 583 21.17 13.89 13.80
N VAL A 584 21.51 14.95 13.06
CA VAL A 584 20.59 16.06 12.75
C VAL A 584 19.35 15.56 12.01
N GLN A 585 19.54 14.60 11.10
CA GLN A 585 18.45 14.07 10.28
C GLN A 585 17.53 13.08 11.02
N TYR A 586 18.10 12.17 11.82
CA TYR A 586 17.35 11.03 12.34
C TYR A 586 17.20 11.02 13.87
N SER A 587 18.05 11.74 14.60
CA SER A 587 18.07 11.73 16.05
C SER A 587 18.44 13.10 16.67
N PRO A 588 17.75 14.19 16.29
CA PRO A 588 18.10 15.55 16.70
C PRO A 588 18.04 15.78 18.22
N GLN A 589 17.34 14.92 18.97
CA GLN A 589 17.29 14.95 20.43
C GLN A 589 18.67 14.81 21.11
N VAL A 590 19.66 14.22 20.44
CA VAL A 590 21.02 14.06 20.98
C VAL A 590 21.72 15.41 21.12
N LEU A 591 21.35 16.41 20.31
CA LEU A 591 21.94 17.76 20.33
C LEU A 591 21.58 18.59 21.57
N TYR A 592 20.79 18.03 22.50
CA TYR A 592 20.48 18.66 23.79
C TYR A 592 21.46 18.26 24.91
N GLU A 593 22.43 17.38 24.64
CA GLU A 593 23.39 16.93 25.64
C GLU A 593 24.51 17.96 25.91
N PRO A 594 25.19 17.93 27.08
CA PRO A 594 26.24 18.90 27.43
C PRO A 594 27.46 18.93 26.49
N CYS A 595 27.80 17.80 25.85
CA CYS A 595 28.92 17.66 24.91
C CYS A 595 28.78 18.55 23.65
N THR A 596 27.57 19.05 23.40
CA THR A 596 27.19 19.88 22.26
C THR A 596 28.03 21.15 22.12
N GLN A 597 28.51 21.75 23.22
CA GLN A 597 29.33 22.97 23.15
C GLN A 597 30.66 22.76 22.40
N GLY A 598 31.31 21.61 22.60
CA GLY A 598 32.56 21.28 21.90
C GLY A 598 32.34 21.06 20.40
N ILE A 599 31.21 20.45 20.05
CA ILE A 599 30.79 20.24 18.66
C ILE A 599 30.47 21.58 17.98
N VAL A 600 29.77 22.49 18.66
CA VAL A 600 29.50 23.84 18.16
C VAL A 600 30.81 24.58 17.91
N MET A 601 31.75 24.54 18.85
CA MET A 601 33.07 25.18 18.68
C MET A 601 33.81 24.59 17.47
N PHE A 602 33.85 23.27 17.34
CA PHE A 602 34.46 22.58 16.21
C PHE A 602 33.85 23.01 14.87
N LEU A 603 32.51 22.96 14.75
CA LEU A 603 31.81 23.37 13.54
C LEU A 603 32.08 24.84 13.20
N VAL A 604 31.97 25.75 14.16
CA VAL A 604 32.19 27.19 13.92
C VAL A 604 33.63 27.45 13.46
N VAL A 605 34.62 26.83 14.10
CA VAL A 605 36.04 27.01 13.72
C VAL A 605 36.29 26.50 12.30
N MET A 606 35.82 25.29 11.98
CA MET A 606 36.03 24.67 10.66
C MET A 606 35.27 25.42 9.56
N LEU A 607 34.06 25.91 9.85
CA LEU A 607 33.25 26.70 8.91
C LEU A 607 33.79 28.11 8.67
N CYS A 608 34.41 28.74 9.68
CA CYS A 608 34.98 30.08 9.56
C CYS A 608 36.39 30.06 8.94
N ASN A 609 37.15 28.98 9.06
CA ASN A 609 38.55 28.88 8.61
C ASN A 609 38.74 27.88 7.47
N GLN A 610 37.98 28.04 6.40
CA GLN A 610 37.96 27.08 5.28
C GLN A 610 39.32 26.93 4.57
N ASN A 611 40.21 27.93 4.66
CA ASN A 611 41.56 27.86 4.10
C ASN A 611 42.40 26.70 4.67
N TYR A 612 41.98 26.12 5.80
CA TYR A 612 42.64 25.02 6.48
C TYR A 612 42.29 23.65 5.87
N ILE A 613 41.25 23.57 5.04
CA ILE A 613 40.80 22.36 4.38
C ILE A 613 41.00 22.54 2.88
N GLN A 614 41.90 21.77 2.27
CA GLN A 614 42.15 21.85 0.83
C GLN A 614 40.99 21.27 0.01
N ASN A 615 40.35 20.21 0.52
CA ASN A 615 39.23 19.56 -0.15
C ASN A 615 37.93 20.40 -0.01
N PRO A 616 37.42 21.01 -1.10
CA PRO A 616 36.24 21.87 -1.05
C PRO A 616 34.96 21.08 -0.74
N TYR A 617 34.90 19.78 -1.05
CA TYR A 617 33.74 18.94 -0.78
C TYR A 617 33.56 18.65 0.71
N LEU A 618 34.67 18.54 1.44
CA LEU A 618 34.61 18.41 2.89
C LEU A 618 34.06 19.69 3.54
N VAL A 619 34.45 20.86 3.04
CA VAL A 619 33.85 22.15 3.45
C VAL A 619 32.35 22.18 3.08
N ALA A 620 31.99 21.74 1.88
CA ALA A 620 30.60 21.62 1.44
C ALA A 620 29.78 20.70 2.34
N LYS A 621 30.34 19.59 2.82
CA LYS A 621 29.70 18.68 3.78
C LYS A 621 29.44 19.37 5.12
N LEU A 622 30.39 20.14 5.63
CA LEU A 622 30.19 20.93 6.86
C LEU A 622 29.10 22.01 6.67
N VAL A 623 29.04 22.65 5.50
CA VAL A 623 27.97 23.58 5.13
C VAL A 623 26.62 22.86 5.05
N GLU A 624 26.59 21.64 4.51
CA GLU A 624 25.39 20.80 4.46
C GLU A 624 24.89 20.44 5.87
N VAL A 625 25.79 20.11 6.81
CA VAL A 625 25.43 19.90 8.22
C VAL A 625 24.78 21.17 8.79
N MET A 626 25.36 22.35 8.57
CA MET A 626 24.80 23.64 9.02
C MET A 626 23.47 23.98 8.33
N PHE A 627 23.26 23.53 7.09
CA PHE A 627 21.99 23.68 6.38
C PHE A 627 20.91 22.80 7.01
N MET A 628 21.24 21.55 7.31
CA MET A 628 20.30 20.62 7.92
C MET A 628 19.92 21.02 9.35
N THR A 629 20.77 21.77 10.07
CA THR A 629 20.45 22.26 11.42
C THR A 629 19.55 23.49 11.41
N ASN A 630 19.40 24.17 10.26
CA ASN A 630 18.57 25.37 10.13
C ASN A 630 17.11 25.05 10.52
N PRO A 631 16.47 25.82 11.42
CA PRO A 631 15.09 25.57 11.83
C PRO A 631 14.07 25.64 10.68
N ALA A 632 14.39 26.30 9.56
CA ALA A 632 13.57 26.26 8.35
C ALA A 632 13.58 24.89 7.64
N VAL A 633 14.62 24.08 7.86
CA VAL A 633 14.81 22.74 7.30
C VAL A 633 14.43 21.67 8.31
N GLN A 634 14.91 21.80 9.55
CA GLN A 634 14.66 20.88 10.66
C GLN A 634 14.27 21.66 11.92
N PRO A 635 12.98 21.81 12.24
CA PRO A 635 12.53 22.61 13.39
C PRO A 635 13.06 22.12 14.74
N GLN A 636 13.36 20.83 14.86
CA GLN A 636 13.82 20.21 16.12
C GLN A 636 15.26 20.60 16.51
N THR A 637 16.03 21.23 15.62
CA THR A 637 17.42 21.62 15.87
C THR A 637 17.62 23.11 16.16
N GLN A 638 16.52 23.86 16.37
CA GLN A 638 16.54 25.31 16.59
C GLN A 638 17.58 25.75 17.63
N LYS A 639 17.58 25.14 18.83
CA LYS A 639 18.53 25.54 19.90
C LYS A 639 19.98 25.34 19.50
N PHE A 640 20.28 24.25 18.81
CA PHE A 640 21.64 23.94 18.35
C PHE A 640 22.09 24.94 17.28
N PHE A 641 21.20 25.28 16.35
CA PHE A 641 21.46 26.31 15.34
C PHE A 641 21.71 27.68 15.98
N GLU A 642 20.89 28.08 16.96
CA GLU A 642 21.05 29.34 17.70
C GLU A 642 22.39 29.40 18.46
N MET A 643 22.89 28.27 18.96
CA MET A 643 24.22 28.20 19.60
C MET A 643 25.35 28.47 18.60
N ILE A 644 25.26 27.95 17.39
CA ILE A 644 26.24 28.19 16.31
C ILE A 644 26.14 29.63 15.82
N GLU A 645 24.91 30.10 15.59
CA GLU A 645 24.63 31.43 15.05
C GLU A 645 25.09 32.55 15.99
N ASN A 646 24.82 32.43 17.29
CA ASN A 646 25.18 33.45 18.28
C ASN A 646 26.61 33.30 18.82
N HIS A 647 27.38 32.34 18.32
CA HIS A 647 28.76 32.17 18.73
C HIS A 647 29.58 33.42 18.35
N PRO A 648 30.44 33.96 19.25
CA PRO A 648 31.17 35.21 19.00
C PRO A 648 31.99 35.23 17.69
N LEU A 649 32.52 34.07 17.29
CA LEU A 649 33.24 33.92 16.02
C LEU A 649 32.31 33.93 14.81
N SER A 650 31.14 33.30 14.95
CA SER A 650 30.15 33.21 13.89
C SER A 650 29.69 34.60 13.48
N THR A 651 29.35 35.45 14.46
CA THR A 651 28.92 36.85 14.24
C THR A 651 29.93 37.73 13.52
N LYS A 652 31.22 37.39 13.57
CA LYS A 652 32.31 38.19 12.98
C LYS A 652 32.85 37.63 11.67
N LEU A 653 33.00 36.31 11.57
CA LEU A 653 33.79 35.65 10.52
C LEU A 653 32.98 34.74 9.60
N LEU A 654 31.76 34.32 9.98
CA LEU A 654 31.02 33.34 9.19
C LEU A 654 30.59 33.92 7.82
N VAL A 655 30.03 35.14 7.84
CA VAL A 655 29.57 35.86 6.64
C VAL A 655 30.71 36.06 5.61
N PRO A 656 31.86 36.68 5.96
CA PRO A 656 32.95 36.87 4.99
C PRO A 656 33.54 35.56 4.48
N SER A 657 33.69 34.55 5.34
CA SER A 657 34.23 33.25 4.93
C SER A 657 33.33 32.53 3.95
N TRP A 658 32.01 32.61 4.12
CA TRP A 658 31.07 31.94 3.24
C TRP A 658 30.81 32.70 1.94
N MET A 659 30.89 34.03 1.94
CA MET A 659 30.91 34.81 0.69
C MET A 659 32.13 34.45 -0.16
N LYS A 660 33.29 34.25 0.48
CA LYS A 660 34.49 33.75 -0.18
C LYS A 660 34.28 32.33 -0.73
N PHE A 661 33.75 31.41 0.09
CA PHE A 661 33.49 30.03 -0.34
C PHE A 661 32.55 29.93 -1.54
N TYR A 662 31.47 30.71 -1.51
CA TYR A 662 30.46 30.75 -2.57
C TYR A 662 31.10 31.01 -3.94
N LYS A 663 32.14 31.85 -3.95
CA LYS A 663 32.97 32.14 -5.12
C LYS A 663 33.96 31.01 -5.42
N ASP A 664 34.68 30.51 -4.41
CA ASP A 664 35.75 29.52 -4.59
C ASP A 664 35.25 28.18 -5.16
N VAL A 665 33.99 27.81 -4.86
CA VAL A 665 33.32 26.60 -5.39
C VAL A 665 33.16 26.63 -6.93
N GLU A 666 33.37 27.77 -7.60
CA GLU A 666 33.33 27.83 -9.07
C GLU A 666 34.51 27.11 -9.75
N HIS A 667 35.62 26.88 -9.05
CA HIS A 667 36.89 26.42 -9.65
C HIS A 667 37.30 24.99 -9.24
N THR A 668 36.38 24.14 -8.78
CA THR A 668 36.70 22.84 -8.15
C THR A 668 37.16 21.73 -9.12
N GLY A 669 36.97 21.87 -10.44
CA GLY A 669 37.72 21.18 -11.49
C GLY A 669 37.40 19.70 -11.82
N ALA A 670 36.44 19.02 -11.18
CA ALA A 670 36.05 17.62 -11.48
C ALA A 670 34.79 17.49 -12.36
N THR A 671 34.68 16.35 -13.07
CA THR A 671 33.74 16.13 -14.18
C THR A 671 32.27 15.91 -13.82
N CYS A 672 31.91 15.72 -12.54
CA CYS A 672 30.51 15.61 -12.06
C CYS A 672 29.95 16.91 -11.43
N GLU A 673 30.73 18.00 -11.42
CA GLU A 673 30.56 19.15 -10.51
C GLU A 673 29.49 20.19 -10.85
N PHE A 674 28.91 20.15 -12.05
CA PHE A 674 28.13 21.30 -12.52
C PHE A 674 26.92 21.61 -11.63
N TYR A 675 26.23 20.58 -11.12
CA TYR A 675 25.05 20.75 -10.27
C TYR A 675 25.39 20.86 -8.78
N ASP A 676 26.49 20.25 -8.34
CA ASP A 676 26.89 20.25 -6.93
C ASP A 676 27.19 21.66 -6.42
N LYS A 677 27.81 22.52 -7.27
CA LYS A 677 28.05 23.92 -6.90
C LYS A 677 26.77 24.70 -6.62
N PHE A 678 25.70 24.47 -7.39
CA PHE A 678 24.42 25.15 -7.18
C PHE A 678 23.74 24.67 -5.90
N THR A 679 23.85 23.39 -5.57
CA THR A 679 23.38 22.82 -4.29
C THR A 679 24.10 23.46 -3.10
N ILE A 680 25.43 23.56 -3.16
CA ILE A 680 26.24 24.23 -2.12
C ILE A 680 25.83 25.70 -1.97
N ARG A 681 25.70 26.41 -3.09
CA ARG A 681 25.27 27.83 -3.12
C ARG A 681 23.85 28.02 -2.57
N TYR A 682 22.95 27.08 -2.83
CA TYR A 682 21.61 27.05 -2.27
C TYR A 682 21.64 26.87 -0.74
N HIS A 683 22.46 25.96 -0.23
CA HIS A 683 22.67 25.78 1.21
C HIS A 683 23.15 27.08 1.86
N ILE A 684 24.21 27.68 1.31
CA ILE A 684 24.76 28.97 1.77
C ILE A 684 23.68 30.07 1.74
N SER A 685 22.94 30.19 0.64
CA SER A 685 21.91 31.23 0.47
C SER A 685 20.77 31.09 1.48
N THR A 686 20.36 29.86 1.78
CA THR A 686 19.33 29.59 2.79
C THR A 686 19.80 29.97 4.18
N ILE A 687 21.06 29.68 4.49
CA ILE A 687 21.66 30.04 5.78
C ILE A 687 21.85 31.55 5.88
N PHE A 688 22.29 32.24 4.82
CA PHE A 688 22.38 33.70 4.79
C PHE A 688 21.04 34.38 5.02
N LYS A 689 19.94 33.83 4.49
CA LYS A 689 18.59 34.33 4.81
C LYS A 689 18.28 34.23 6.31
N SER A 690 18.68 33.14 6.97
CA SER A 690 18.54 33.00 8.43
C SER A 690 19.46 33.96 9.19
N LEU A 691 20.75 34.05 8.83
CA LEU A 691 21.70 34.96 9.49
C LEU A 691 21.28 36.43 9.36
N TRP A 692 20.72 36.83 8.21
CA TRP A 692 20.21 38.19 8.00
C TRP A 692 18.99 38.51 8.88
N GLN A 693 18.23 37.53 9.35
CA GLN A 693 17.15 37.78 10.31
C GLN A 693 17.69 38.12 11.71
N ASN A 694 18.94 37.74 12.01
CA ASN A 694 19.59 38.02 13.28
C ASN A 694 20.44 39.30 13.23
N ILE A 695 20.06 40.26 14.06
CA ILE A 695 20.70 41.59 14.14
C ILE A 695 22.19 41.49 14.47
N ALA A 696 22.64 40.44 15.17
CA ALA A 696 24.04 40.25 15.53
C ALA A 696 24.98 40.14 14.31
N HIS A 697 24.47 39.64 13.17
CA HIS A 697 25.25 39.47 11.93
C HIS A 697 25.20 40.69 11.01
N HIS A 698 24.26 41.62 11.21
CA HIS A 698 24.09 42.81 10.35
C HIS A 698 25.37 43.63 10.24
N GLY A 699 26.10 43.80 11.35
CA GLY A 699 27.37 44.53 11.36
C GLY A 699 28.40 43.93 10.38
N SER A 700 28.56 42.61 10.40
CA SER A 700 29.49 41.89 9.51
C SER A 700 29.07 42.01 8.04
N PHE A 701 27.77 41.87 7.74
CA PHE A 701 27.25 42.11 6.38
C PHE A 701 27.51 43.54 5.90
N MET A 702 27.30 44.55 6.76
CA MET A 702 27.52 45.95 6.41
C MET A 702 29.01 46.28 6.24
N GLU A 703 29.90 45.67 7.03
CA GLU A 703 31.34 45.80 6.86
C GLU A 703 31.82 45.20 5.53
N GLU A 704 31.36 44.02 5.15
CA GLU A 704 31.67 43.41 3.86
C GLU A 704 31.06 44.19 2.68
N PHE A 705 29.85 44.71 2.85
CA PHE A 705 29.22 45.60 1.87
C PHE A 705 30.05 46.86 1.63
N ASN A 706 30.51 47.51 2.70
CA ASN A 706 31.32 48.73 2.63
C ASN A 706 32.74 48.46 2.12
N SER A 707 33.35 47.32 2.48
CA SER A 707 34.70 46.94 2.02
C SER A 707 34.71 46.55 0.54
N GLY A 708 33.62 45.93 0.06
CA GLY A 708 33.48 45.39 -1.29
C GLY A 708 34.39 44.20 -1.60
N LYS A 709 35.20 43.72 -0.65
CA LYS A 709 36.29 42.77 -0.90
C LYS A 709 35.77 41.38 -1.26
N GLN A 710 34.86 40.81 -0.46
CA GLN A 710 34.17 39.55 -0.80
C GLN A 710 32.77 39.80 -1.38
N PHE A 711 32.15 40.91 -1.01
CA PHE A 711 30.77 41.23 -1.40
C PHE A 711 30.59 41.40 -2.92
N VAL A 712 31.45 42.17 -3.59
CA VAL A 712 31.30 42.42 -5.04
C VAL A 712 31.47 41.11 -5.86
N PRO A 713 32.51 40.28 -5.63
CA PRO A 713 32.60 38.98 -6.30
C PRO A 713 31.42 38.05 -6.01
N TYR A 714 30.93 38.02 -4.77
CA TYR A 714 29.79 37.20 -4.38
C TYR A 714 28.51 37.59 -5.14
N ILE A 715 28.17 38.88 -5.17
CA ILE A 715 26.97 39.37 -5.86
C ILE A 715 27.06 39.14 -7.37
N ASN A 716 28.25 39.34 -7.97
CA ASN A 716 28.44 39.07 -9.38
C ASN A 716 28.17 37.59 -9.71
N MET A 717 28.68 36.66 -8.89
CA MET A 717 28.40 35.23 -9.06
C MET A 717 26.92 34.92 -8.89
N LEU A 718 26.27 35.48 -7.86
CA LEU A 718 24.85 35.29 -7.60
C LEU A 718 23.97 35.77 -8.77
N ILE A 719 24.28 36.92 -9.37
CA ILE A 719 23.56 37.46 -10.54
C ILE A 719 23.76 36.57 -11.77
N ASN A 720 25.00 36.12 -12.01
CA ASN A 720 25.30 35.21 -13.11
C ASN A 720 24.55 33.88 -12.95
N ASP A 721 24.58 33.30 -11.75
CA ASP A 721 23.85 32.06 -11.41
C ASP A 721 22.35 32.23 -11.59
N THR A 722 21.79 33.36 -11.16
CA THR A 722 20.34 33.63 -11.28
C THR A 722 19.92 33.70 -12.74
N THR A 723 20.73 34.32 -13.59
CA THR A 723 20.46 34.43 -15.04
C THR A 723 20.53 33.05 -15.67
N PHE A 724 21.61 32.30 -15.41
CA PHE A 724 21.81 30.96 -15.94
C PHE A 724 20.71 29.98 -15.49
N LEU A 725 20.42 29.89 -14.19
CA LEU A 725 19.44 28.96 -13.64
C LEU A 725 18.02 29.28 -14.12
N LEU A 726 17.70 30.56 -14.35
CA LEU A 726 16.41 30.94 -14.91
C LEU A 726 16.28 30.44 -16.35
N ASP A 727 17.28 30.69 -17.20
CA ASP A 727 17.30 30.23 -18.59
C ASP A 727 17.25 28.69 -18.67
N GLU A 728 18.08 28.00 -17.89
CA GLU A 728 18.12 26.54 -17.82
C GLU A 728 16.78 25.96 -17.32
N SER A 729 16.14 26.60 -16.33
CA SER A 729 14.84 26.16 -15.83
C SER A 729 13.72 26.34 -16.87
N LEU A 730 13.73 27.43 -17.62
CA LEU A 730 12.76 27.69 -18.69
C LEU A 730 12.96 26.76 -19.87
N GLU A 731 14.21 26.51 -20.25
CA GLU A 731 14.56 25.54 -21.29
C GLU A 731 14.16 24.11 -20.88
N SER A 732 14.44 23.73 -19.64
CA SER A 732 14.01 22.43 -19.08
C SER A 732 12.48 22.31 -19.05
N LEU A 733 11.75 23.35 -18.62
CA LEU A 733 10.29 23.37 -18.62
C LEU A 733 9.70 23.26 -20.03
N LYS A 734 10.32 23.95 -21.01
CA LYS A 734 9.94 23.84 -22.41
C LYS A 734 10.16 22.42 -22.92
N GLN A 735 11.31 21.81 -22.66
CA GLN A 735 11.59 20.42 -23.04
C GLN A 735 10.62 19.44 -22.38
N ILE A 736 10.29 19.63 -21.10
CA ILE A 736 9.26 18.84 -20.41
C ILE A 736 7.91 18.98 -21.13
N HIS A 737 7.52 20.21 -21.49
CA HIS A 737 6.26 20.46 -22.19
C HIS A 737 6.23 19.83 -23.59
N GLU A 738 7.31 19.96 -24.37
CA GLU A 738 7.44 19.35 -25.70
C GLU A 738 7.34 17.82 -25.62
N VAL A 739 8.07 17.18 -24.69
CA VAL A 739 7.99 15.73 -24.51
C VAL A 739 6.59 15.32 -24.01
N GLN A 740 5.96 16.11 -23.15
CA GLN A 740 4.58 15.86 -22.70
C GLN A 740 3.56 15.97 -23.85
N GLU A 741 3.71 16.93 -24.75
CA GLU A 741 2.87 17.06 -25.95
C GLU A 741 3.10 15.92 -26.95
N GLU A 742 4.37 15.55 -27.19
CA GLU A 742 4.72 14.38 -28.02
C GLU A 742 4.09 13.09 -27.45
N MET A 743 4.17 12.89 -26.13
CA MET A 743 3.55 11.75 -25.43
C MET A 743 2.02 11.79 -25.47
N LYS A 744 1.41 12.98 -25.59
CA LYS A 744 -0.03 13.15 -25.69
C LYS A 744 -0.57 12.77 -27.08
N ASN A 745 0.25 12.89 -28.12
CA ASN A 745 -0.12 12.51 -29.49
C ASN A 745 0.18 11.03 -29.78
N LYS A 746 -0.76 10.15 -29.41
CA LYS A 746 -0.62 8.68 -29.52
C LYS A 746 -0.28 8.18 -30.93
N GLU A 747 -0.83 8.77 -31.98
CA GLU A 747 -0.62 8.31 -33.37
C GLU A 747 0.83 8.51 -33.85
N GLN A 748 1.48 9.60 -33.45
CA GLN A 748 2.89 9.86 -33.79
C GLN A 748 3.84 9.15 -32.83
N TRP A 749 3.43 8.98 -31.58
CA TRP A 749 4.21 8.28 -30.55
C TRP A 749 4.42 6.80 -30.90
N GLU A 750 3.38 6.13 -31.39
CA GLU A 750 3.41 4.71 -31.79
C GLU A 750 4.26 4.46 -33.05
N GLN A 751 4.53 5.49 -33.85
CA GLN A 751 5.40 5.42 -35.04
C GLN A 751 6.89 5.57 -34.71
N LEU A 752 7.24 6.02 -33.50
CA LEU A 752 8.63 6.14 -33.06
C LEU A 752 9.25 4.76 -32.79
N PRO A 753 10.56 4.56 -33.08
CA PRO A 753 11.28 3.35 -32.71
C PRO A 753 11.19 3.06 -31.19
N GLN A 754 11.05 1.79 -30.81
CA GLN A 754 10.95 1.36 -29.39
C GLN A 754 12.07 1.90 -28.49
N ALA A 755 13.30 2.03 -29.01
CA ALA A 755 14.42 2.61 -28.26
C ALA A 755 14.17 4.07 -27.84
N GLN A 756 13.50 4.87 -28.69
CA GLN A 756 13.14 6.25 -28.37
C GLN A 756 11.95 6.30 -27.41
N GLN A 757 10.95 5.43 -27.57
CA GLN A 757 9.80 5.35 -26.65
C GLN A 757 10.22 5.04 -25.19
N GLN A 758 11.30 4.28 -24.98
CA GLN A 758 11.87 4.00 -23.66
C GLN A 758 12.84 5.09 -23.15
N ALA A 759 13.57 5.73 -24.07
CA ALA A 759 14.51 6.79 -23.73
C ALA A 759 13.80 8.08 -23.29
N ARG A 760 12.65 8.44 -23.88
CA ARG A 760 11.95 9.71 -23.61
C ARG A 760 11.37 9.84 -22.19
N PRO A 761 10.71 8.82 -21.59
CA PRO A 761 10.33 8.85 -20.18
C PRO A 761 11.55 8.88 -19.25
N SER A 762 12.64 8.21 -19.63
CA SER A 762 13.90 8.25 -18.91
C SER A 762 14.54 9.64 -18.98
N GLN A 763 14.43 10.32 -20.13
CA GLN A 763 14.86 11.69 -20.33
C GLN A 763 14.03 12.66 -19.48
N LEU A 764 12.69 12.49 -19.41
CA LEU A 764 11.84 13.23 -18.47
C LEU A 764 12.24 13.03 -17.00
N ALA A 765 12.65 11.83 -16.63
CA ALA A 765 13.11 11.52 -15.28
C ALA A 765 14.53 12.06 -14.97
N GLN A 766 15.33 12.30 -16.00
CA GLN A 766 16.70 12.84 -15.92
C GLN A 766 16.76 14.36 -16.08
N LEU A 767 15.74 14.97 -16.72
CA LEU A 767 15.63 16.43 -16.79
C LEU A 767 15.54 16.97 -15.36
N PRO A 768 16.34 17.98 -15.00
CA PRO A 768 16.46 18.47 -13.64
C PRO A 768 15.19 19.22 -13.26
N ILE A 769 14.14 18.50 -12.88
CA ILE A 769 12.99 19.05 -12.16
C ILE A 769 13.42 19.45 -10.73
N SER A 770 14.70 19.22 -10.36
CA SER A 770 15.14 19.10 -8.99
C SER A 770 16.65 18.80 -8.87
N PRO A 771 17.51 19.70 -8.33
CA PRO A 771 18.77 19.29 -7.70
C PRO A 771 18.55 18.71 -6.29
N TRP A 772 17.32 18.33 -5.94
CA TRP A 772 16.98 17.83 -4.61
C TRP A 772 17.43 16.37 -4.44
N PRO A 773 18.17 16.03 -3.37
CA PRO A 773 18.14 14.66 -2.88
C PRO A 773 16.69 14.36 -2.49
N ARG A 774 16.12 13.30 -3.07
CA ARG A 774 14.84 12.75 -2.61
C ARG A 774 14.99 12.34 -1.14
N LYS A 775 14.71 13.24 -0.19
CA LYS A 775 14.01 12.82 1.03
C LYS A 775 12.58 12.49 0.59
N PRO A 776 11.96 11.41 1.09
CA PRO A 776 10.55 11.17 0.87
C PRO A 776 9.78 12.32 1.54
N TRP A 777 9.46 13.36 0.79
CA TRP A 777 8.54 14.39 1.22
C TRP A 777 7.15 13.76 1.20
N THR A 778 6.68 13.38 2.38
CA THR A 778 5.25 13.28 2.65
C THR A 778 4.64 14.68 2.40
N CYS A 779 3.73 14.73 1.44
CA CYS A 779 3.13 15.97 0.97
C CYS A 779 2.10 16.47 1.99
N SER A 780 2.49 17.32 2.96
CA SER A 780 1.51 17.87 3.92
C SER A 780 1.75 19.29 4.47
N THR A 781 2.64 20.12 3.89
CA THR A 781 2.94 21.44 4.51
C THR A 781 2.99 22.68 3.61
N PHE A 782 2.37 22.67 2.42
CA PHE A 782 2.22 23.91 1.63
C PHE A 782 0.78 24.20 1.20
N SER A 783 -0.06 24.62 2.16
CA SER A 783 -1.30 25.36 1.85
C SER A 783 -1.83 26.16 3.04
N ARG A 784 -1.12 27.20 3.51
CA ARG A 784 -1.74 28.27 4.31
C ARG A 784 -0.87 29.52 4.46
N SER A 785 -0.91 30.40 3.46
CA SER A 785 -0.66 31.84 3.64
C SER A 785 -1.12 32.65 2.42
N ARG A 786 -2.41 32.55 2.07
CA ARG A 786 -3.08 33.61 1.30
C ARG A 786 -4.36 34.00 2.02
N SER A 787 -4.54 35.32 2.13
CA SER A 787 -5.65 36.06 2.77
C SER A 787 -5.50 36.33 4.27
N ARG A 788 -4.92 37.50 4.59
CA ARG A 788 -5.53 38.54 5.45
C ARG A 788 -4.56 39.69 5.64
N SER A 789 -4.99 40.89 5.22
CA SER A 789 -4.75 42.21 5.82
C SER A 789 -4.39 43.32 4.81
N HIS A 790 -5.36 43.73 3.99
CA HIS A 790 -5.39 45.10 3.46
C HIS A 790 -6.80 45.66 3.63
N SER A 791 -6.99 46.39 4.73
CA SER A 791 -7.97 47.48 4.89
C SER A 791 -7.93 47.90 6.36
N SER A 792 -7.37 49.08 6.63
CA SER A 792 -7.77 50.05 7.65
C SER A 792 -6.59 50.98 7.92
N ASP A 793 -6.50 52.03 7.10
CA ASP A 793 -5.69 53.21 7.38
C ASP A 793 -6.07 53.79 8.75
N ARG A 794 -5.05 54.04 9.59
CA ARG A 794 -5.17 54.93 10.74
C ARG A 794 -4.89 56.34 10.28
N ASN A 795 -5.93 57.16 10.34
CA ASN A 795 -5.82 58.59 10.49
C ASN A 795 -5.25 58.93 11.89
N LEU A 796 -4.47 60.01 11.92
CA LEU A 796 -4.10 60.89 13.06
C LEU A 796 -2.70 60.67 13.70
N ASP A 797 -1.72 61.37 13.13
CA ASP A 797 -0.81 62.23 13.90
C ASP A 797 -1.59 63.45 14.45
N PRO A 798 -1.19 64.03 15.59
CA PRO A 798 -0.24 65.15 15.52
C PRO A 798 0.72 65.27 16.73
N ASN A 799 2.03 65.27 16.45
CA ASN A 799 3.01 66.29 16.89
C ASN A 799 4.43 65.98 16.42
#